data_AF-A0A9D0BWG6-F1
#
_entry.id   AF-A0A9D0BWG6-F1
#
_cell.length_a   1.000
_cell.length_b   1.000
_cell.length_c   1.000
_cell.angle_alpha   90.00
_cell.angle_beta   90.00
_cell.angle_gamma   90.00
#
_symmetry.space_group_name_H-M   'P 1'
#
loop_
_entity.id
_entity.type
_entity.pdbx_description
1 polymer ?
#
loop_
_entity_poly.entity_id
_entity_poly.type
_entity_poly.pdbx_seq_one_letter_code
_entity_poly.pdbx_strand_id
1 'polypeptide(L)'
;FLIYLIFITSTTAAVKSPAAGGSTLSVYSATKIARIFLPDSKDTLKIEYLKKGNKPETMILLHGFGASIYTWRNNIDELSKHFTVYAYNHLGAGKSNNPFPKYDLAAYTKQLLYFMENMKIKKAILVGNSMGCQIALAFAGQFPERIKGFVLIDPSGGNAVGDILRPSFMKIYSYADEDYSDLTGAFVKRILKDIFYDDNLVTEELAEKYRERWRRAEYRKAIRRTVIEFSCSNPQTLYRLRYAGNRIRTGKDYPHQCLILWGREDPWFLVGGLRDYTNELTGSETQIIEQAGHLPHEEQPSIVNRAIIRTFRSNKGFIKHEKIEFDRLITNLKSDDINIAAYSALTLGDTKKDEAIEPLIDLLDHEKSYVRVCAQIALRKLGENMVELFIRKFSDKKEPVQSRVALITALGNIWNKRAVMPLINAINDSDQSVRSAAIYSLGNIKDKRAVEPLIVAINDSSQSVRERAIEALGKLGDKRAFEPIIAVIDDENEYVRDEAVMALGKFKDQRLIEALVSRLKDDGVIEDVGLHAAEALAAIGEPAVRPLMNALNDSAALARENACIGLGILKDPRAIDILIHALQDEDSGVRYEASRALAKIGEPAVEPLIAALKSENENARMGAAKALGAIKNPRAVNPLTDLLKDNKRRVKREAMRALGKLQSAEAVKPLAEIALRQEGRDAVRAVSALSKIGYPALPQLISIYKKFPRLREKTGDYLTEIIDLSIDSLVSALHDKD
;
A
#
# COMPACT_ATOMS: atom_id res chain seq x y z
N PHE A 1 9.37 43.88 -37.46
CA PHE A 1 9.61 42.43 -37.59
C PHE A 1 11.08 42.05 -37.27
N LEU A 2 11.75 42.76 -36.34
CA LEU A 2 13.16 42.50 -35.99
C LEU A 2 13.51 42.83 -34.52
N ILE A 3 12.52 42.68 -33.62
CA ILE A 3 12.69 42.86 -32.16
C ILE A 3 12.09 41.64 -31.43
N TYR A 4 12.21 40.47 -32.06
CA TYR A 4 11.91 39.15 -31.51
C TYR A 4 13.09 38.27 -31.95
N LEU A 5 13.78 37.64 -30.99
CA LEU A 5 15.05 36.89 -31.13
C LEU A 5 16.25 37.80 -31.47
N ILE A 6 17.21 38.03 -30.58
CA ILE A 6 18.20 37.03 -30.14
C ILE A 6 18.50 37.27 -28.66
N PHE A 7 17.97 36.37 -27.82
CA PHE A 7 18.24 36.24 -26.40
C PHE A 7 18.85 34.84 -26.18
N ILE A 8 19.98 34.54 -26.81
CA ILE A 8 20.84 33.38 -26.50
C ILE A 8 22.27 33.81 -26.87
N THR A 9 23.09 34.27 -25.93
CA THR A 9 24.12 33.43 -25.28
C THR A 9 24.90 34.27 -24.26
N SER A 10 25.36 33.62 -23.19
CA SER A 10 26.44 34.01 -22.28
C SER A 10 26.27 35.27 -21.42
N THR A 11 25.88 35.07 -20.17
CA THR A 11 26.75 35.41 -19.03
C THR A 11 26.29 34.67 -17.78
N THR A 12 27.03 33.62 -17.49
CA THR A 12 27.09 32.89 -16.22
C THR A 12 27.52 33.85 -15.10
N ALA A 13 26.57 34.57 -14.51
CA ALA A 13 26.74 35.10 -13.16
C ALA A 13 26.33 34.00 -12.18
N ALA A 14 27.33 33.20 -11.81
CA ALA A 14 27.22 32.27 -10.69
C ALA A 14 26.76 33.04 -9.45
N VAL A 15 25.48 32.88 -9.10
CA VAL A 15 25.03 33.14 -7.73
C VAL A 15 25.70 32.06 -6.90
N LYS A 16 26.86 32.41 -6.33
CA LYS A 16 27.51 31.62 -5.29
C LYS A 16 26.47 31.36 -4.21
N SER A 17 26.04 30.11 -4.09
CA SER A 17 25.48 29.57 -2.87
C SER A 17 26.36 30.06 -1.70
N PRO A 18 25.79 30.63 -0.62
CA PRO A 18 26.55 30.77 0.60
C PRO A 18 27.05 29.37 0.95
N ALA A 19 28.35 29.27 1.19
CA ALA A 19 29.00 28.04 1.57
C ALA A 19 28.24 27.40 2.74
N ALA A 20 27.89 26.13 2.59
CA ALA A 20 27.49 25.23 3.67
C ALA A 20 28.72 24.92 4.57
N GLY A 21 29.37 25.96 5.08
CA GLY A 21 30.54 25.92 5.94
C GLY A 21 30.22 26.64 7.25
N GLY A 22 29.40 26.01 8.09
CA GLY A 22 28.93 26.60 9.35
C GLY A 22 28.06 25.63 10.16
N SER A 23 28.67 24.56 10.70
CA SER A 23 28.18 23.74 11.82
C SER A 23 26.70 23.28 11.84
N THR A 24 26.19 22.67 10.77
CA THR A 24 24.91 21.92 10.77
C THR A 24 24.92 20.68 11.67
N LEU A 25 26.10 20.15 12.02
CA LEU A 25 26.29 19.04 12.97
C LEU A 25 25.96 19.39 14.43
N SER A 26 25.85 20.67 14.81
CA SER A 26 25.76 21.08 16.23
C SER A 26 24.37 20.99 16.87
N VAL A 27 23.29 20.95 16.08
CA VAL A 27 21.91 21.00 16.62
C VAL A 27 21.41 19.60 17.04
N TYR A 28 21.88 18.53 16.38
CA TYR A 28 21.42 17.16 16.66
C TYR A 28 22.04 16.54 17.93
N SER A 29 23.19 17.04 18.38
CA SER A 29 23.82 16.60 19.64
C SER A 29 23.14 17.14 20.90
N ALA A 30 22.16 18.03 20.75
CA ALA A 30 21.48 18.73 21.85
C ALA A 30 20.11 18.14 22.25
N THR A 31 19.75 16.94 21.76
CA THR A 31 18.48 16.29 22.15
C THR A 31 18.49 15.89 23.63
N LYS A 32 17.31 15.96 24.25
CA LYS A 32 17.04 15.61 25.64
C LYS A 32 16.03 14.48 25.70
N ILE A 33 16.01 13.74 26.80
CA ILE A 33 15.01 12.70 27.07
C ILE A 33 14.10 13.16 28.19
N ALA A 34 12.81 13.35 27.88
CA ALA A 34 11.78 13.46 28.89
C ALA A 34 11.39 12.05 29.36
N ARG A 35 11.31 11.84 30.67
CA ARG A 35 10.78 10.62 31.29
C ARG A 35 9.50 10.98 32.02
N ILE A 36 8.38 10.47 31.53
CA ILE A 36 7.04 10.78 32.02
C ILE A 36 6.45 9.51 32.60
N PHE A 37 6.16 9.54 33.90
CA PHE A 37 5.49 8.44 34.59
C PHE A 37 4.00 8.49 34.27
N LEU A 38 3.45 7.40 33.74
CA LEU A 38 2.05 7.36 33.32
C LEU A 38 1.15 7.21 34.56
N PRO A 39 0.07 8.02 34.71
CA PRO A 39 -0.78 8.00 35.90
C PRO A 39 -1.40 6.63 36.21
N ASP A 40 -1.68 5.84 35.16
CA ASP A 40 -2.41 4.58 35.24
C ASP A 40 -1.54 3.33 34.97
N SER A 41 -0.20 3.45 34.96
CA SER A 41 0.71 2.33 34.71
C SER A 41 2.04 2.45 35.46
N LYS A 42 2.72 1.32 35.70
CA LYS A 42 4.14 1.28 36.10
C LYS A 42 5.10 1.66 34.96
N ASP A 43 4.58 1.81 33.74
CA ASP A 43 5.36 2.13 32.56
C ASP A 43 5.78 3.60 32.50
N THR A 44 6.96 3.84 31.93
CA THR A 44 7.49 5.18 31.70
C THR A 44 7.50 5.50 30.21
N LEU A 45 6.87 6.61 29.84
CA LEU A 45 6.98 7.20 28.51
C LEU A 45 8.28 8.00 28.42
N LYS A 46 9.18 7.57 27.55
CA LYS A 46 10.44 8.23 27.18
C LYS A 46 10.22 8.95 25.86
N ILE A 47 10.45 10.26 25.85
CA ILE A 47 10.33 11.09 24.64
C ILE A 47 11.66 11.79 24.39
N GLU A 48 12.29 11.49 23.26
CA GLU A 48 13.41 12.27 22.78
C GLU A 48 12.91 13.56 22.13
N TYR A 49 13.45 14.69 22.57
CA TYR A 49 13.03 15.99 22.10
C TYR A 49 14.18 16.99 22.05
N LEU A 50 13.99 18.05 21.28
CA LEU A 50 14.82 19.23 21.24
C LEU A 50 13.97 20.44 21.64
N LYS A 51 14.56 21.37 22.39
CA LYS A 51 13.98 22.68 22.69
C LYS A 51 14.97 23.77 22.29
N LYS A 52 14.53 24.75 21.51
CA LYS A 52 15.32 25.95 21.18
C LYS A 52 14.44 27.20 21.22
N GLY A 53 15.04 28.35 21.58
CA GLY A 53 14.32 29.61 21.75
C GLY A 53 13.66 29.77 23.12
N ASN A 54 13.18 30.99 23.38
CA ASN A 54 12.59 31.40 24.66
C ASN A 54 11.44 32.41 24.50
N LYS A 55 10.82 32.46 23.32
CA LYS A 55 9.72 33.40 23.03
C LYS A 55 8.41 32.93 23.71
N PRO A 56 7.46 33.84 23.98
CA PRO A 56 6.23 33.51 24.71
C PRO A 56 5.36 32.44 24.03
N GLU A 57 5.35 32.43 22.70
CA GLU A 57 4.58 31.46 21.94
C GLU A 57 5.38 30.20 21.66
N THR A 58 4.71 29.06 21.82
CA THR A 58 5.31 27.74 21.66
C THR A 58 4.90 27.10 20.34
N MET A 59 5.87 26.59 19.59
CA MET A 59 5.67 25.73 18.42
C MET A 59 6.12 24.31 18.72
N ILE A 60 5.35 23.32 18.27
CA ILE A 60 5.71 21.90 18.36
C ILE A 60 5.76 21.32 16.96
N LEU A 61 6.93 20.80 16.56
CA LEU A 61 7.19 20.21 15.25
C LEU A 61 6.99 18.68 15.30
N LEU A 62 6.13 18.18 14.42
CA LEU A 62 5.70 16.78 14.33
C LEU A 62 6.13 16.20 12.98
N HIS A 63 7.10 15.30 12.97
CA HIS A 63 7.66 14.74 11.74
C HIS A 63 6.72 13.72 11.06
N GLY A 64 6.96 13.43 9.78
CA GLY A 64 6.21 12.43 9.01
C GLY A 64 6.56 10.97 9.32
N PHE A 65 5.91 10.05 8.60
CA PHE A 65 6.18 8.61 8.69
C PHE A 65 7.63 8.33 8.28
N GLY A 66 8.30 7.43 9.00
CA GLY A 66 9.68 7.09 8.70
C GLY A 66 10.69 8.23 8.95
N ALA A 67 10.27 9.40 9.47
CA ALA A 67 11.12 10.58 9.71
C ALA A 67 11.59 10.69 11.20
N SER A 68 12.23 11.80 11.57
CA SER A 68 12.67 12.11 12.94
C SER A 68 12.82 13.62 13.13
N ILE A 69 13.23 14.08 14.31
CA ILE A 69 13.62 15.49 14.58
C ILE A 69 14.58 16.04 13.50
N TYR A 70 15.39 15.17 12.86
CA TYR A 70 16.40 15.55 11.86
C TYR A 70 15.81 16.25 10.64
N THR A 71 14.54 15.95 10.30
CA THR A 71 13.84 16.59 9.17
C THR A 71 13.71 18.10 9.36
N TRP A 72 13.74 18.58 10.62
CA TRP A 72 13.56 19.99 10.95
C TRP A 72 14.89 20.78 11.11
N ARG A 73 16.03 20.17 10.76
CA ARG A 73 17.38 20.74 10.99
C ARG A 73 17.58 22.13 10.37
N ASN A 74 16.91 22.40 9.25
CA ASN A 74 16.99 23.67 8.53
C ASN A 74 15.89 24.67 8.97
N ASN A 75 15.00 24.28 9.89
CA ASN A 75 13.84 25.07 10.31
C ASN A 75 13.97 25.57 11.75
N ILE A 76 14.45 24.69 12.65
CA ILE A 76 14.47 24.94 14.10
C ILE A 76 15.18 26.26 14.44
N ASP A 77 16.35 26.51 13.85
CA ASP A 77 17.16 27.68 14.17
C ASP A 77 16.46 28.98 13.80
N GLU A 78 15.89 29.04 12.60
CA GLU A 78 15.16 30.21 12.12
C GLU A 78 13.87 30.43 12.92
N LEU A 79 13.05 29.39 13.09
CA LEU A 79 11.81 29.47 13.84
C LEU A 79 12.05 29.85 15.32
N SER A 80 13.16 29.39 15.92
CA SER A 80 13.49 29.68 17.33
C SER A 80 13.78 31.15 17.61
N LYS A 81 14.07 31.95 16.58
CA LYS A 81 14.19 33.42 16.71
C LYS A 81 12.84 34.07 17.03
N HIS A 82 11.74 33.42 16.66
CA HIS A 82 10.37 33.94 16.79
C HIS A 82 9.49 33.15 17.75
N PHE A 83 9.82 31.90 18.05
CA PHE A 83 9.02 31.00 18.89
C PHE A 83 9.90 30.24 19.88
N THR A 84 9.32 29.75 20.98
CA THR A 84 9.92 28.61 21.69
C THR A 84 9.56 27.36 20.91
N VAL A 85 10.55 26.74 20.26
CA VAL A 85 10.36 25.59 19.36
C VAL A 85 10.70 24.31 20.10
N TYR A 86 9.76 23.37 20.10
CA TYR A 86 9.98 21.97 20.45
C TYR A 86 9.88 21.11 19.20
N ALA A 87 10.77 20.14 19.05
CA ALA A 87 10.63 19.05 18.10
C ALA A 87 10.84 17.74 18.87
N TYR A 88 10.02 16.72 18.66
CA TYR A 88 10.20 15.44 19.33
C TYR A 88 10.05 14.26 18.38
N ASN A 89 10.64 13.12 18.76
CA ASN A 89 10.51 11.89 18.01
C ASN A 89 9.25 11.12 18.44
N HIS A 90 8.43 10.75 17.46
CA HIS A 90 7.22 9.94 17.66
C HIS A 90 7.54 8.58 18.30
N LEU A 91 6.51 7.88 18.79
CA LEU A 91 6.63 6.56 19.40
C LEU A 91 7.52 5.61 18.56
N GLY A 92 8.58 5.08 19.19
CA GLY A 92 9.56 4.18 18.57
C GLY A 92 10.62 4.87 17.69
N ALA A 93 10.45 6.15 17.33
CA ALA A 93 11.45 6.93 16.61
C ALA A 93 12.53 7.48 17.56
N GLY A 94 13.78 7.53 17.07
CA GLY A 94 14.91 7.96 17.87
C GLY A 94 14.96 7.23 19.21
N LYS A 95 15.26 7.93 20.30
CA LYS A 95 15.30 7.37 21.66
C LYS A 95 13.94 7.36 22.38
N SER A 96 12.84 7.63 21.66
CA SER A 96 11.48 7.51 22.22
C SER A 96 11.02 6.05 22.27
N ASN A 97 10.35 5.64 23.35
CA ASN A 97 9.73 4.31 23.44
C ASN A 97 8.22 4.36 23.16
N ASN A 98 7.57 3.20 23.16
CA ASN A 98 6.12 3.10 23.20
C ASN A 98 5.69 2.25 24.41
N PRO A 99 5.15 2.86 25.48
CA PRO A 99 4.57 2.13 26.61
C PRO A 99 3.09 1.73 26.38
N PHE A 100 2.51 2.06 25.22
CA PHE A 100 1.11 1.77 24.91
C PHE A 100 0.98 0.44 24.14
N PRO A 101 -0.20 -0.23 24.18
CA PRO A 101 -0.40 -1.52 23.52
C PRO A 101 -0.40 -1.45 21.98
N LYS A 102 -0.59 -0.26 21.39
CA LYS A 102 -0.71 -0.05 19.94
C LYS A 102 0.10 1.16 19.45
N TYR A 103 0.34 1.18 18.14
CA TYR A 103 0.92 2.30 17.39
C TYR A 103 -0.15 3.02 16.56
N ASP A 104 -1.30 3.29 17.18
CA ASP A 104 -2.44 3.95 16.53
C ASP A 104 -2.46 5.46 16.81
N LEU A 105 -3.36 6.18 16.15
CA LEU A 105 -3.51 7.63 16.30
C LEU A 105 -3.85 8.06 17.75
N ALA A 106 -4.49 7.20 18.54
CA ALA A 106 -4.78 7.48 19.94
C ALA A 106 -3.49 7.45 20.79
N ALA A 107 -2.59 6.50 20.54
CA ALA A 107 -1.28 6.45 21.19
C ALA A 107 -0.43 7.69 20.87
N TYR A 108 -0.40 8.14 19.62
CA TYR A 108 0.35 9.35 19.23
C TYR A 108 -0.23 10.63 19.82
N THR A 109 -1.56 10.77 19.89
CA THR A 109 -2.19 11.95 20.52
C THR A 109 -2.00 11.97 22.04
N LYS A 110 -1.98 10.80 22.70
CA LYS A 110 -1.58 10.68 24.12
C LYS A 110 -0.11 11.06 24.34
N GLN A 111 0.80 10.63 23.45
CA GLN A 111 2.21 11.04 23.53
C GLN A 111 2.34 12.57 23.52
N LEU A 112 1.64 13.25 22.60
CA LEU A 112 1.62 14.71 22.51
C LEU A 112 1.04 15.37 23.77
N LEU A 113 -0.07 14.84 24.30
CA LEU A 113 -0.70 15.36 25.52
C LEU A 113 0.28 15.34 26.70
N TYR A 114 0.83 14.16 27.00
CA TYR A 114 1.76 13.98 28.12
C TYR A 114 3.03 14.81 27.93
N PHE A 115 3.53 14.93 26.70
CA PHE A 115 4.64 15.82 26.41
C PHE A 115 4.33 17.27 26.75
N MET A 116 3.17 17.79 26.32
CA MET A 116 2.75 19.16 26.60
C MET A 116 2.56 19.39 28.10
N GLU A 117 1.98 18.44 28.83
CA GLU A 117 1.83 18.52 30.30
C GLU A 117 3.17 18.57 31.01
N ASN A 118 4.07 17.64 30.67
CA ASN A 118 5.41 17.57 31.27
C ASN A 118 6.22 18.84 31.01
N MET A 119 6.08 19.43 29.82
CA MET A 119 6.75 20.69 29.45
C MET A 119 5.98 21.95 29.91
N LYS A 120 4.84 21.79 30.60
CA LYS A 120 3.96 22.87 31.07
C LYS A 120 3.46 23.79 29.94
N ILE A 121 3.25 23.22 28.75
CA ILE A 121 2.77 23.93 27.56
C ILE A 121 1.25 23.97 27.60
N LYS A 122 0.67 25.15 27.90
CA LYS A 122 -0.78 25.34 27.94
C LYS A 122 -1.41 25.32 26.55
N LYS A 123 -0.86 26.10 25.61
CA LYS A 123 -1.26 26.13 24.20
C LYS A 123 -0.04 26.14 23.28
N ALA A 124 -0.15 25.51 22.12
CA ALA A 124 0.91 25.50 21.12
C ALA A 124 0.39 25.69 19.70
N ILE A 125 1.26 26.15 18.82
CA ILE A 125 1.10 26.04 17.37
C ILE A 125 1.70 24.69 16.96
N LEU A 126 0.91 23.82 16.32
CA LEU A 126 1.36 22.50 15.88
C LEU A 126 1.78 22.55 14.42
N VAL A 127 3.01 22.15 14.11
CA VAL A 127 3.54 22.09 12.74
C VAL A 127 3.75 20.62 12.39
N GLY A 128 2.91 20.08 11.50
CA GLY A 128 2.99 18.69 11.05
C GLY A 128 3.50 18.59 9.63
N ASN A 129 4.28 17.54 9.33
CA ASN A 129 4.49 17.07 7.97
C ASN A 129 3.90 15.66 7.81
N SER A 130 3.21 15.39 6.70
CA SER A 130 2.70 14.05 6.36
C SER A 130 1.88 13.43 7.51
N MET A 131 2.26 12.26 8.03
CA MET A 131 1.62 11.63 9.21
C MET A 131 1.53 12.56 10.44
N GLY A 132 2.48 13.49 10.60
CA GLY A 132 2.46 14.50 11.66
C GLY A 132 1.24 15.43 11.57
N CYS A 133 0.73 15.69 10.36
CA CYS A 133 -0.51 16.44 10.14
C CYS A 133 -1.73 15.69 10.69
N GLN A 134 -1.81 14.36 10.48
CA GLN A 134 -2.89 13.54 11.02
C GLN A 134 -2.90 13.57 12.55
N ILE A 135 -1.71 13.48 13.18
CA ILE A 135 -1.57 13.58 14.64
C ILE A 135 -2.03 14.95 15.12
N ALA A 136 -1.60 16.04 14.47
CA ALA A 136 -1.99 17.40 14.83
C ALA A 136 -3.51 17.60 14.76
N LEU A 137 -4.14 17.18 13.66
CA LEU A 137 -5.57 17.32 13.44
C LEU A 137 -6.39 16.45 14.42
N ALA A 138 -5.96 15.21 14.66
CA ALA A 138 -6.63 14.32 15.61
C ALA A 138 -6.48 14.79 17.06
N PHE A 139 -5.34 15.39 17.41
CA PHE A 139 -5.15 16.00 18.72
C PHE A 139 -6.06 17.22 18.88
N ALA A 140 -6.12 18.08 17.87
CA ALA A 140 -6.94 19.28 17.92
C ALA A 140 -8.45 18.97 17.96
N GLY A 141 -8.91 17.88 17.34
CA GLY A 141 -10.29 17.41 17.45
C GLY A 141 -10.67 16.91 18.86
N GLN A 142 -9.68 16.48 19.66
CA GLN A 142 -9.85 16.01 21.04
C GLN A 142 -9.62 17.12 22.08
N PHE A 143 -8.64 17.99 21.84
CA PHE A 143 -8.17 19.02 22.78
C PHE A 143 -8.07 20.40 22.11
N PRO A 144 -9.15 20.95 21.53
CA PRO A 144 -9.12 22.20 20.77
C PRO A 144 -8.62 23.39 21.61
N GLU A 145 -8.84 23.38 22.92
CA GLU A 145 -8.41 24.41 23.86
C GLU A 145 -6.88 24.47 24.04
N ARG A 146 -6.16 23.40 23.68
CA ARG A 146 -4.70 23.28 23.75
C ARG A 146 -4.01 23.80 22.49
N ILE A 147 -4.78 24.19 21.48
CA ILE A 147 -4.27 24.66 20.19
C ILE A 147 -4.31 26.18 20.13
N LYS A 148 -3.29 26.77 19.51
CA LYS A 148 -3.25 28.18 19.11
C LYS A 148 -3.34 28.33 17.59
N GLY A 149 -2.91 27.33 16.85
CA GLY A 149 -2.92 27.27 15.39
C GLY A 149 -2.21 26.02 14.91
N PHE A 150 -2.23 25.79 13.61
CA PHE A 150 -1.48 24.68 13.01
C PHE A 150 -0.96 25.03 11.63
N VAL A 151 0.14 24.36 11.29
CA VAL A 151 0.74 24.35 9.96
C VAL A 151 0.71 22.90 9.48
N LEU A 152 0.07 22.64 8.35
CA LEU A 152 0.01 21.34 7.71
C LEU A 152 0.91 21.37 6.48
N ILE A 153 1.95 20.53 6.46
CA ILE A 153 2.90 20.42 5.35
C ILE A 153 2.68 19.06 4.69
N ASP A 154 2.27 19.03 3.42
CA ASP A 154 1.97 17.80 2.66
C ASP A 154 1.19 16.74 3.47
N PRO A 155 0.01 17.09 4.01
CA PRO A 155 -0.75 16.22 4.89
C PRO A 155 -1.22 14.95 4.19
N SER A 156 -0.96 13.80 4.80
CA SER A 156 -1.46 12.49 4.34
C SER A 156 -2.90 12.23 4.80
N GLY A 157 -3.74 11.58 3.98
CA GLY A 157 -5.09 11.12 4.35
C GLY A 157 -6.30 11.88 3.76
N GLY A 158 -6.18 12.49 2.56
CA GLY A 158 -7.31 13.09 1.81
C GLY A 158 -8.23 12.05 1.13
N ASN A 159 -9.48 12.42 0.84
CA ASN A 159 -10.51 11.58 0.19
C ASN A 159 -10.47 11.60 -1.36
N ALA A 160 -9.70 12.48 -2.01
CA ALA A 160 -9.68 12.60 -3.47
C ALA A 160 -8.81 11.49 -4.11
N VAL A 161 -9.47 10.36 -4.43
CA VAL A 161 -8.89 9.16 -5.06
C VAL A 161 -7.93 8.47 -4.10
N GLY A 162 -8.35 7.31 -3.58
CA GLY A 162 -7.57 6.53 -2.63
C GLY A 162 -6.10 6.53 -3.02
N ASP A 163 -5.27 6.90 -2.05
CA ASP A 163 -3.83 7.03 -2.14
C ASP A 163 -3.29 6.21 -3.32
N ILE A 164 -2.95 6.86 -4.44
CA ILE A 164 -2.17 6.18 -5.48
C ILE A 164 -0.80 6.01 -4.85
N LEU A 165 -0.66 4.96 -4.05
CA LEU A 165 0.58 4.55 -3.45
C LEU A 165 1.51 4.17 -4.59
N ARG A 166 2.40 5.09 -4.95
CA ARG A 166 3.44 4.79 -5.94
C ARG A 166 4.20 3.52 -5.50
N PRO A 167 4.69 2.70 -6.45
CA PRO A 167 5.43 1.48 -6.15
C PRO A 167 6.61 1.67 -5.18
N SER A 168 7.22 2.86 -5.12
CA SER A 168 8.28 3.21 -4.16
C SER A 168 7.79 3.23 -2.70
N PHE A 169 6.59 3.75 -2.45
CA PHE A 169 5.97 3.74 -1.13
C PHE A 169 5.59 2.32 -0.69
N MET A 170 5.05 1.51 -1.62
CA MET A 170 4.78 0.08 -1.38
C MET A 170 6.05 -0.75 -1.14
N LYS A 171 7.18 -0.39 -1.78
CA LYS A 171 8.49 -1.01 -1.50
C LYS A 171 8.99 -0.70 -0.10
N ILE A 172 8.81 0.51 0.43
CA ILE A 172 9.16 0.80 1.83
C ILE A 172 8.33 -0.08 2.78
N TYR A 173 7.07 -0.35 2.43
CA TYR A 173 6.19 -1.23 3.20
C TYR A 173 6.60 -2.70 3.19
N SER A 174 7.09 -3.24 2.08
CA SER A 174 7.51 -4.65 2.02
C SER A 174 8.70 -4.97 2.93
N TYR A 175 9.56 -3.97 3.23
CA TYR A 175 10.71 -4.15 4.11
C TYR A 175 10.41 -4.00 5.60
N ALA A 176 9.16 -3.73 5.97
CA ALA A 176 8.74 -3.81 7.38
C ALA A 176 8.72 -5.27 7.90
N ASP A 177 8.75 -6.26 6.99
CA ASP A 177 8.69 -7.70 7.28
C ASP A 177 10.00 -8.48 6.98
N GLU A 178 11.06 -7.86 6.41
CA GLU A 178 12.27 -8.54 5.88
C GLU A 178 13.63 -8.13 6.50
N ASP A 179 14.67 -8.90 6.13
CA ASP A 179 16.09 -8.73 6.44
C ASP A 179 16.59 -7.31 6.07
N TYR A 180 17.34 -6.68 6.99
CA TYR A 180 17.88 -5.33 6.83
C TYR A 180 19.03 -5.25 5.80
N SER A 181 19.52 -6.40 5.32
CA SER A 181 20.61 -6.50 4.33
C SER A 181 20.43 -5.62 3.10
N ASP A 182 19.18 -5.39 2.69
CA ASP A 182 18.85 -4.69 1.44
C ASP A 182 18.68 -3.16 1.62
N LEU A 183 18.61 -2.66 2.86
CA LEU A 183 18.46 -1.22 3.16
C LEU A 183 19.82 -0.50 3.18
N THR A 184 20.50 -0.50 2.03
CA THR A 184 21.79 0.19 1.83
C THR A 184 21.65 1.71 1.79
N GLY A 185 22.75 2.46 2.00
CA GLY A 185 22.76 3.92 1.85
C GLY A 185 22.29 4.37 0.46
N ALA A 186 22.76 3.68 -0.59
CA ALA A 186 22.32 3.89 -1.97
C ALA A 186 20.82 3.65 -2.16
N PHE A 187 20.25 2.66 -1.47
CA PHE A 187 18.81 2.40 -1.50
C PHE A 187 18.00 3.50 -0.82
N VAL A 188 18.40 3.95 0.37
CA VAL A 188 17.76 5.08 1.06
C VAL A 188 17.88 6.37 0.23
N LYS A 189 19.04 6.59 -0.40
CA LYS A 189 19.25 7.70 -1.33
C LYS A 189 18.28 7.67 -2.49
N ARG A 190 18.04 6.49 -3.08
CA ARG A 190 17.04 6.33 -4.15
C ARG A 190 15.63 6.68 -3.68
N ILE A 191 15.23 6.22 -2.50
CA ILE A 191 13.93 6.59 -1.91
C ILE A 191 13.83 8.10 -1.70
N LEU A 192 14.90 8.73 -1.19
CA LEU A 192 14.92 10.18 -0.97
C LEU A 192 14.80 10.95 -2.29
N LYS A 193 15.47 10.50 -3.35
CA LYS A 193 15.31 11.03 -4.70
C LYS A 193 13.89 10.83 -5.25
N ASP A 194 13.23 9.76 -4.84
CA ASP A 194 11.83 9.53 -5.20
C ASP A 194 10.85 10.46 -4.47
N ILE A 195 11.28 11.23 -3.45
CA ILE A 195 10.41 12.15 -2.68
C ILE A 195 10.83 13.61 -2.68
N PHE A 196 12.10 13.91 -2.93
CA PHE A 196 12.60 15.26 -3.18
C PHE A 196 12.34 15.64 -4.64
N TYR A 197 12.12 16.92 -4.90
CA TYR A 197 12.14 17.47 -6.25
C TYR A 197 13.59 17.66 -6.74
N ASP A 198 14.47 18.25 -5.92
CA ASP A 198 15.86 18.48 -6.29
C ASP A 198 16.78 17.34 -5.82
N ASP A 199 17.10 16.45 -6.76
CA ASP A 199 18.04 15.34 -6.61
C ASP A 199 19.42 15.75 -6.06
N ASN A 200 19.85 16.99 -6.27
CA ASN A 200 21.15 17.48 -5.80
C ASN A 200 21.17 17.70 -4.28
N LEU A 201 20.01 17.89 -3.66
CA LEU A 201 19.88 17.99 -2.20
C LEU A 201 20.01 16.61 -1.53
N VAL A 202 19.84 15.52 -2.30
CA VAL A 202 19.91 14.14 -1.82
C VAL A 202 21.35 13.62 -1.83
N THR A 203 22.12 14.03 -0.82
CA THR A 203 23.52 13.61 -0.62
C THR A 203 23.64 12.22 0.03
N GLU A 204 24.81 11.60 -0.08
CA GLU A 204 25.11 10.35 0.66
C GLU A 204 25.01 10.55 2.18
N GLU A 205 25.44 11.71 2.67
CA GLU A 205 25.33 12.06 4.09
C GLU A 205 23.86 12.14 4.53
N LEU A 206 22.99 12.76 3.73
CA LEU A 206 21.56 12.82 3.99
C LEU A 206 20.96 11.41 4.02
N ALA A 207 21.29 10.59 3.03
CA ALA A 207 20.82 9.20 2.96
C ALA A 207 21.27 8.37 4.16
N GLU A 208 22.52 8.52 4.60
CA GLU A 208 23.02 7.81 5.78
C GLU A 208 22.32 8.29 7.06
N LYS A 209 22.04 9.58 7.21
CA LYS A 209 21.25 10.10 8.35
C LYS A 209 19.84 9.52 8.39
N TYR A 210 19.22 9.37 7.22
CA TYR A 210 17.92 8.70 7.10
C TYR A 210 18.01 7.19 7.37
N ARG A 211 19.14 6.55 7.05
CA ARG A 211 19.40 5.11 7.24
C ARG A 211 19.73 4.73 8.68
N GLU A 212 20.50 5.55 9.41
CA GLU A 212 21.02 5.27 10.76
C GLU A 212 19.94 4.73 11.71
N ARG A 213 18.75 5.32 11.69
CA ARG A 213 17.61 4.93 12.55
C ARG A 213 17.06 3.53 12.26
N TRP A 214 17.13 3.06 11.02
CA TRP A 214 16.66 1.73 10.63
C TRP A 214 17.57 0.60 11.14
N ARG A 215 18.76 0.92 11.66
CA ARG A 215 19.63 -0.04 12.35
C ARG A 215 19.03 -0.51 13.69
N ARG A 216 18.10 0.26 14.27
CA ARG A 216 17.48 -0.06 15.56
C ARG A 216 16.28 -0.97 15.36
N ALA A 217 16.32 -2.14 15.99
CA ALA A 217 15.25 -3.13 15.90
C ALA A 217 13.90 -2.59 16.39
N GLU A 218 13.91 -1.77 17.44
CA GLU A 218 12.70 -1.15 17.99
C GLU A 218 12.07 -0.17 17.01
N TYR A 219 12.89 0.57 16.24
CA TYR A 219 12.41 1.48 15.21
C TYR A 219 11.74 0.70 14.07
N ARG A 220 12.37 -0.40 13.61
CA ARG A 220 11.77 -1.28 12.58
C ARG A 220 10.44 -1.87 13.05
N LYS A 221 10.38 -2.37 14.29
CA LYS A 221 9.15 -2.88 14.93
C LYS A 221 8.07 -1.80 15.00
N ALA A 222 8.43 -0.58 15.42
CA ALA A 222 7.51 0.54 15.50
C ALA A 222 6.94 0.88 14.12
N ILE A 223 7.79 1.09 13.12
CA ILE A 223 7.37 1.38 11.74
C ILE A 223 6.42 0.31 11.21
N ARG A 224 6.77 -0.98 11.35
CA ARG A 224 5.90 -2.10 10.94
C ARG A 224 4.52 -2.04 11.57
N ARG A 225 4.45 -1.80 12.89
CA ARG A 225 3.18 -1.74 13.62
C ARG A 225 2.37 -0.49 13.27
N THR A 226 3.03 0.65 13.08
CA THR A 226 2.38 1.88 12.59
C THR A 226 1.75 1.66 11.22
N VAL A 227 2.43 0.97 10.29
CA VAL A 227 1.87 0.66 8.96
C VAL A 227 0.58 -0.16 9.06
N ILE A 228 0.56 -1.20 9.90
CA ILE A 228 -0.64 -2.04 10.08
C ILE A 228 -1.81 -1.18 10.59
N GLU A 229 -1.58 -0.34 11.59
CA GLU A 229 -2.64 0.45 12.24
C GLU A 229 -3.10 1.67 11.40
N PHE A 230 -2.22 2.24 10.58
CA PHE A 230 -2.51 3.39 9.69
C PHE A 230 -2.92 2.99 8.27
N SER A 231 -2.95 1.70 7.93
CA SER A 231 -3.42 1.23 6.63
C SER A 231 -4.85 1.74 6.36
N CYS A 232 -5.07 2.26 5.14
CA CYS A 232 -6.30 2.95 4.72
C CYS A 232 -7.57 2.08 4.76
N SER A 233 -7.44 0.82 5.14
CA SER A 233 -8.51 -0.14 5.40
C SER A 233 -9.16 0.03 6.78
N ASN A 234 -8.61 0.86 7.68
CA ASN A 234 -9.17 1.06 9.03
C ASN A 234 -10.25 2.16 9.05
N PRO A 235 -11.54 1.83 9.21
CA PRO A 235 -12.65 2.79 9.18
C PRO A 235 -12.56 3.85 10.29
N GLN A 236 -11.87 3.56 11.39
CA GLN A 236 -11.74 4.45 12.55
C GLN A 236 -10.85 5.67 12.24
N THR A 237 -9.83 5.51 11.40
CA THR A 237 -8.89 6.58 11.03
C THR A 237 -9.58 7.60 10.12
N LEU A 238 -10.29 7.12 9.10
CA LEU A 238 -11.12 7.96 8.21
C LEU A 238 -12.25 8.65 8.99
N TYR A 239 -12.91 7.95 9.92
CA TYR A 239 -13.93 8.54 10.79
C TYR A 239 -13.37 9.68 11.66
N ARG A 240 -12.17 9.52 12.24
CA ARG A 240 -11.55 10.54 13.13
C ARG A 240 -11.07 11.76 12.36
N LEU A 241 -10.51 11.60 11.16
CA LEU A 241 -10.17 12.72 10.27
C LEU A 241 -11.43 13.48 9.84
N ARG A 242 -12.49 12.77 9.42
CA ARG A 242 -13.80 13.37 9.10
C ARG A 242 -14.47 14.00 10.33
N TYR A 243 -14.28 13.47 11.53
CA TYR A 243 -14.84 14.03 12.77
C TYR A 243 -14.12 15.34 13.16
N ALA A 244 -12.79 15.38 13.03
CA ALA A 244 -12.00 16.61 13.17
C ALA A 244 -12.44 17.65 12.11
N GLY A 245 -12.49 17.26 10.84
CA GLY A 245 -13.01 18.10 9.75
C GLY A 245 -14.44 18.62 10.01
N ASN A 246 -15.35 17.79 10.54
CA ASN A 246 -16.72 18.20 10.87
C ASN A 246 -16.82 19.19 12.04
N ARG A 247 -15.99 19.04 13.08
CA ARG A 247 -15.93 20.03 14.19
C ARG A 247 -15.35 21.37 13.73
N ILE A 248 -14.37 21.33 12.84
CA ILE A 248 -13.78 22.53 12.24
C ILE A 248 -14.81 23.21 11.30
N ARG A 249 -15.47 22.43 10.43
CA ARG A 249 -16.49 22.87 9.47
C ARG A 249 -17.74 23.49 10.08
N THR A 250 -18.16 23.03 11.26
CA THR A 250 -19.39 23.53 11.90
C THR A 250 -19.19 24.82 12.69
N GLY A 251 -17.95 25.36 12.74
CA GLY A 251 -17.63 26.68 13.27
C GLY A 251 -18.00 26.91 14.74
N LYS A 252 -18.48 25.88 15.46
CA LYS A 252 -19.08 26.09 16.77
C LYS A 252 -18.06 26.31 17.88
N ASP A 253 -16.77 25.96 17.70
CA ASP A 253 -15.72 26.14 18.73
C ASP A 253 -14.26 26.18 18.20
N TYR A 254 -14.02 26.47 16.91
CA TYR A 254 -12.68 26.30 16.31
C TYR A 254 -12.03 27.59 15.77
N PRO A 255 -11.56 28.51 16.65
CA PRO A 255 -11.09 29.85 16.26
C PRO A 255 -9.58 29.95 15.92
N HIS A 256 -8.95 28.87 15.45
CA HIS A 256 -7.48 28.82 15.32
C HIS A 256 -6.97 29.06 13.90
N GLN A 257 -5.85 29.76 13.79
CA GLN A 257 -5.17 30.06 12.52
C GLN A 257 -4.54 28.80 11.90
N CYS A 258 -4.86 28.49 10.65
CA CYS A 258 -4.34 27.35 9.90
C CYS A 258 -3.55 27.81 8.67
N LEU A 259 -2.34 27.28 8.49
CA LEU A 259 -1.55 27.39 7.25
C LEU A 259 -1.38 26.00 6.64
N ILE A 260 -1.62 25.85 5.34
CA ILE A 260 -1.35 24.64 4.59
C ILE A 260 -0.23 24.95 3.60
N LEU A 261 0.87 24.20 3.67
CA LEU A 261 1.98 24.25 2.73
C LEU A 261 2.00 22.95 1.95
N TRP A 262 2.19 23.03 0.63
CA TRP A 262 2.21 21.84 -0.22
C TRP A 262 3.31 21.93 -1.26
N GLY A 263 4.17 20.91 -1.36
CA GLY A 263 5.17 20.79 -2.40
C GLY A 263 4.52 20.50 -3.75
N ARG A 264 4.70 21.38 -4.73
CA ARG A 264 4.06 21.26 -6.04
C ARG A 264 4.33 19.89 -6.67
N GLU A 265 5.55 19.38 -6.56
CA GLU A 265 6.00 18.15 -7.18
C GLU A 265 5.98 16.95 -6.22
N ASP A 266 5.18 17.03 -5.13
CA ASP A 266 5.02 15.92 -4.19
C ASP A 266 4.60 14.62 -4.93
N PRO A 267 5.48 13.60 -4.93
CA PRO A 267 5.25 12.35 -5.65
C PRO A 267 4.41 11.34 -4.87
N TRP A 268 4.17 11.58 -3.58
CA TRP A 268 3.40 10.72 -2.68
C TRP A 268 1.96 11.21 -2.52
N PHE A 269 1.77 12.52 -2.36
CA PHE A 269 0.44 13.12 -2.20
C PHE A 269 0.30 14.32 -3.14
N LEU A 270 -0.53 14.15 -4.17
CA LEU A 270 -0.71 15.19 -5.18
C LEU A 270 -1.54 16.36 -4.63
N VAL A 271 -1.31 17.56 -5.17
CA VAL A 271 -2.04 18.80 -4.82
C VAL A 271 -3.57 18.64 -4.91
N GLY A 272 -4.10 17.63 -5.62
CA GLY A 272 -5.52 17.30 -5.60
C GLY A 272 -6.08 17.00 -4.19
N GLY A 273 -5.28 16.39 -3.31
CA GLY A 273 -5.63 16.13 -1.91
C GLY A 273 -5.70 17.40 -1.05
N LEU A 274 -5.05 18.49 -1.47
CA LEU A 274 -5.16 19.81 -0.85
C LEU A 274 -6.62 20.27 -0.78
N ARG A 275 -7.43 19.89 -1.77
CA ARG A 275 -8.84 20.27 -1.89
C ARG A 275 -9.71 19.69 -0.77
N ASP A 276 -9.36 18.52 -0.24
CA ASP A 276 -10.09 17.96 0.91
C ASP A 276 -9.84 18.83 2.14
N TYR A 277 -8.58 19.23 2.37
CA TYR A 277 -8.22 20.06 3.50
C TYR A 277 -8.71 21.50 3.37
N THR A 278 -8.66 22.12 2.19
CA THR A 278 -9.16 23.50 2.01
C THR A 278 -10.68 23.60 2.08
N ASN A 279 -11.41 22.55 1.69
CA ASN A 279 -12.87 22.49 1.85
C ASN A 279 -13.28 22.18 3.29
N GLU A 280 -12.54 21.33 4.01
CA GLU A 280 -12.84 20.94 5.39
C GLU A 280 -12.37 21.99 6.42
N LEU A 281 -11.31 22.74 6.13
CA LEU A 281 -10.70 23.75 7.01
C LEU A 281 -11.01 25.17 6.53
N THR A 282 -12.30 25.52 6.47
CA THR A 282 -12.76 26.84 5.99
C THR A 282 -12.14 27.98 6.81
N GLY A 283 -11.17 28.70 6.22
CA GLY A 283 -10.40 29.76 6.89
C GLY A 283 -8.88 29.54 6.93
N SER A 284 -8.37 28.43 6.38
CA SER A 284 -6.93 28.19 6.22
C SER A 284 -6.30 29.08 5.13
N GLU A 285 -5.08 29.58 5.39
CA GLU A 285 -4.19 30.09 4.34
C GLU A 285 -3.49 28.91 3.68
N THR A 286 -3.37 28.93 2.36
CA THR A 286 -2.73 27.84 1.59
C THR A 286 -1.64 28.40 0.71
N GLN A 287 -0.48 27.77 0.69
CA GLN A 287 0.62 28.15 -0.19
C GLN A 287 1.23 26.91 -0.82
N ILE A 288 1.25 26.88 -2.15
CA ILE A 288 1.98 25.88 -2.92
C ILE A 288 3.43 26.35 -3.02
N ILE A 289 4.37 25.42 -2.82
CA ILE A 289 5.81 25.65 -2.89
C ILE A 289 6.28 25.00 -4.18
N GLU A 290 6.54 25.83 -5.18
CA GLU A 290 7.08 25.41 -6.48
C GLU A 290 8.46 24.78 -6.30
N GLN A 291 8.81 23.78 -7.12
CA GLN A 291 10.12 23.12 -7.10
C GLN A 291 10.43 22.44 -5.76
N ALA A 292 9.42 21.81 -5.17
CA ALA A 292 9.54 21.06 -3.93
C ALA A 292 8.67 19.79 -3.97
N GLY A 293 9.22 18.67 -3.51
CA GLY A 293 8.55 17.38 -3.38
C GLY A 293 7.82 17.25 -2.05
N HIS A 294 7.81 16.04 -1.47
CA HIS A 294 7.05 15.72 -0.25
C HIS A 294 7.63 16.34 1.05
N LEU A 295 8.83 16.91 0.99
CA LEU A 295 9.56 17.46 2.13
C LEU A 295 9.98 18.93 1.87
N PRO A 296 9.03 19.83 1.54
CA PRO A 296 9.35 21.21 1.17
C PRO A 296 10.00 21.99 2.31
N HIS A 297 9.79 21.60 3.57
CA HIS A 297 10.48 22.18 4.72
C HIS A 297 11.96 21.81 4.79
N GLU A 298 12.38 20.72 4.15
CA GLU A 298 13.78 20.36 3.97
C GLU A 298 14.39 20.97 2.71
N GLU A 299 13.63 20.97 1.62
CA GLU A 299 14.09 21.42 0.29
C GLU A 299 14.16 22.94 0.18
N GLN A 300 13.12 23.62 0.66
CA GLN A 300 12.99 25.08 0.61
C GLN A 300 12.70 25.67 2.00
N PRO A 301 13.57 25.42 2.99
CA PRO A 301 13.35 25.82 4.39
C PRO A 301 13.14 27.33 4.51
N SER A 302 13.82 28.14 3.71
CA SER A 302 13.68 29.60 3.71
C SER A 302 12.28 30.06 3.33
N ILE A 303 11.63 29.40 2.36
CA ILE A 303 10.26 29.74 1.95
C ILE A 303 9.27 29.26 3.00
N VAL A 304 9.41 28.02 3.46
CA VAL A 304 8.56 27.43 4.50
C VAL A 304 8.62 28.26 5.79
N ASN A 305 9.82 28.53 6.31
CA ASN A 305 9.98 29.27 7.57
C ASN A 305 9.37 30.67 7.45
N ARG A 306 9.56 31.35 6.30
CA ARG A 306 8.98 32.68 6.05
C ARG A 306 7.46 32.64 6.05
N ALA A 307 6.85 31.66 5.40
CA ALA A 307 5.39 31.49 5.37
C ALA A 307 4.83 31.27 6.78
N ILE A 308 5.47 30.40 7.56
CA ILE A 308 5.10 30.12 8.96
C ILE A 308 5.23 31.39 9.82
N ILE A 309 6.37 32.08 9.76
CA ILE A 309 6.62 33.29 10.54
C ILE A 309 5.63 34.38 10.16
N ARG A 310 5.42 34.64 8.86
CA ARG A 310 4.45 35.63 8.37
C ARG A 310 3.07 35.36 8.95
N THR A 311 2.61 34.13 8.84
CA THR A 311 1.28 33.71 9.30
C THR A 311 1.09 34.06 10.79
N PHE A 312 2.02 33.65 11.65
CA PHE A 312 1.85 33.76 13.10
C PHE A 312 2.47 35.03 13.74
N ARG A 313 3.13 35.90 12.97
CA ARG A 313 3.74 37.15 13.47
C ARG A 313 3.25 38.43 12.82
N SER A 314 2.65 38.38 11.62
CA SER A 314 2.12 39.60 11.02
C SER A 314 0.77 39.98 11.66
N ASN A 315 0.62 41.23 12.10
CA ASN A 315 -0.65 41.80 12.59
C ASN A 315 -1.69 42.01 11.46
N LYS A 316 -1.44 41.48 10.25
CA LYS A 316 -2.39 41.54 9.15
C LYS A 316 -3.30 40.33 9.27
N GLY A 317 -4.59 40.58 9.51
CA GLY A 317 -5.62 39.55 9.45
C GLY A 317 -5.59 38.82 8.10
N PHE A 318 -6.18 37.62 8.09
CA PHE A 318 -6.18 36.69 6.97
C PHE A 318 -6.38 37.38 5.61
N ILE A 319 -5.46 37.17 4.68
CA ILE A 319 -5.77 37.34 3.26
C ILE A 319 -6.59 36.11 2.89
N LYS A 320 -7.91 36.27 2.83
CA LYS A 320 -8.78 35.29 2.17
C LYS A 320 -8.25 35.12 0.75
N HIS A 321 -7.92 33.89 0.35
CA HIS A 321 -7.72 33.61 -1.06
C HIS A 321 -8.97 34.02 -1.83
N GLU A 322 -8.78 34.84 -2.86
CA GLU A 322 -9.82 35.12 -3.84
C GLU A 322 -10.29 33.77 -4.39
N LYS A 323 -11.61 33.59 -4.40
CA LYS A 323 -12.26 32.49 -5.08
C LYS A 323 -11.77 32.56 -6.53
N ILE A 324 -10.96 31.60 -6.97
CA ILE A 324 -10.44 31.60 -8.35
C ILE A 324 -11.66 31.65 -9.27
N GLU A 325 -11.74 32.72 -10.07
CA GLU A 325 -12.86 32.94 -10.96
C GLU A 325 -12.98 31.78 -11.96
N PHE A 326 -14.22 31.44 -12.33
CA PHE A 326 -14.49 30.30 -13.20
C PHE A 326 -13.68 30.36 -14.50
N ASP A 327 -13.59 31.54 -15.13
CA ASP A 327 -12.86 31.73 -16.39
C ASP A 327 -11.34 31.51 -16.22
N ARG A 328 -10.82 31.82 -15.03
CA ARG A 328 -9.42 31.54 -14.68
C ARG A 328 -9.18 30.05 -14.50
N LEU A 329 -10.15 29.29 -13.96
CA LEU A 329 -10.04 27.82 -13.90
C LEU A 329 -10.04 27.21 -15.30
N ILE A 330 -10.88 27.69 -16.23
CA ILE A 330 -10.87 27.25 -17.63
C ILE A 330 -9.52 27.54 -18.28
N THR A 331 -8.99 28.75 -18.09
CA THR A 331 -7.67 29.14 -18.63
C THR A 331 -6.55 28.25 -18.09
N ASN A 332 -6.61 27.93 -16.79
CA ASN A 332 -5.62 27.13 -16.09
C ASN A 332 -5.58 25.65 -16.52
N LEU A 333 -6.63 25.13 -17.17
CA LEU A 333 -6.60 23.77 -17.72
C LEU A 333 -5.50 23.57 -18.77
N LYS A 334 -5.10 24.65 -19.45
CA LYS A 334 -4.03 24.66 -20.46
C LYS A 334 -2.65 24.99 -19.87
N SER A 335 -2.52 25.02 -18.55
CA SER A 335 -1.25 25.31 -17.91
C SER A 335 -0.26 24.17 -18.13
N ASP A 336 1.00 24.49 -18.46
CA ASP A 336 2.11 23.53 -18.49
C ASP A 336 2.36 22.90 -17.10
N ASP A 337 1.87 23.56 -16.04
CA ASP A 337 1.90 23.03 -14.69
C ASP A 337 0.75 22.04 -14.48
N ILE A 338 1.13 20.77 -14.40
CA ILE A 338 0.23 19.63 -14.24
C ILE A 338 -0.69 19.76 -13.02
N ASN A 339 -0.25 20.45 -11.97
CA ASN A 339 -1.04 20.62 -10.75
C ASN A 339 -2.03 21.77 -10.90
N ILE A 340 -1.67 22.83 -11.61
CA ILE A 340 -2.62 23.91 -11.95
C ILE A 340 -3.73 23.35 -12.85
N ALA A 341 -3.37 22.58 -13.87
CA ALA A 341 -4.34 21.92 -14.75
C ALA A 341 -5.22 20.94 -13.97
N ALA A 342 -4.63 20.04 -13.18
CA ALA A 342 -5.36 19.05 -12.39
C ALA A 342 -6.27 19.68 -11.32
N TYR A 343 -5.76 20.65 -10.56
CA TYR A 343 -6.55 21.38 -9.55
C TYR A 343 -7.72 22.12 -10.20
N SER A 344 -7.47 22.77 -11.34
CA SER A 344 -8.51 23.51 -12.04
C SER A 344 -9.58 22.57 -12.60
N ALA A 345 -9.17 21.41 -13.13
CA ALA A 345 -10.08 20.37 -13.57
C ALA A 345 -10.98 19.88 -12.43
N LEU A 346 -10.38 19.48 -11.30
CA LEU A 346 -11.14 19.04 -10.13
C LEU A 346 -12.07 20.13 -9.60
N THR A 347 -11.61 21.39 -9.56
CA THR A 347 -12.43 22.52 -9.08
C THR A 347 -13.60 22.79 -10.03
N LEU A 348 -13.40 22.69 -11.34
CA LEU A 348 -14.48 22.79 -12.33
C LEU A 348 -15.51 21.68 -12.17
N GLY A 349 -15.09 20.48 -11.80
CA GLY A 349 -15.99 19.37 -11.47
C GLY A 349 -16.97 19.65 -10.33
N ASP A 350 -16.63 20.57 -9.42
CA ASP A 350 -17.51 21.00 -8.32
C ASP A 350 -18.53 22.05 -8.72
N THR A 351 -18.33 22.63 -9.90
CA THR A 351 -19.25 23.63 -10.42
C THR A 351 -20.51 22.94 -10.92
N LYS A 352 -21.58 23.71 -11.09
CA LYS A 352 -22.80 23.27 -11.79
C LYS A 352 -22.93 24.01 -13.11
N LYS A 353 -21.81 24.15 -13.80
CA LYS A 353 -21.64 24.96 -15.01
C LYS A 353 -21.31 24.05 -16.19
N ASP A 354 -22.16 24.07 -17.22
CA ASP A 354 -22.02 23.23 -18.40
C ASP A 354 -20.84 23.68 -19.28
N GLU A 355 -20.42 24.94 -19.15
CA GLU A 355 -19.28 25.52 -19.84
C GLU A 355 -17.95 24.83 -19.46
N ALA A 356 -17.92 24.08 -18.36
CA ALA A 356 -16.76 23.29 -17.94
C ALA A 356 -16.62 21.96 -18.71
N ILE A 357 -17.67 21.48 -19.39
CA ILE A 357 -17.71 20.13 -19.95
C ILE A 357 -16.69 19.94 -21.08
N GLU A 358 -16.73 20.77 -22.13
CA GLU A 358 -15.81 20.61 -23.27
C GLU A 358 -14.34 20.80 -22.85
N PRO A 359 -13.97 21.82 -22.05
CA PRO A 359 -12.59 21.98 -21.60
C PRO A 359 -12.08 20.80 -20.75
N LEU A 360 -12.96 20.13 -20.01
CA LEU A 360 -12.62 18.91 -19.28
C LEU A 360 -12.51 17.69 -20.20
N ILE A 361 -13.31 17.62 -21.27
CA ILE A 361 -13.20 16.56 -22.28
C ILE A 361 -11.88 16.68 -23.04
N ASP A 362 -11.50 17.88 -23.47
CA ASP A 362 -10.21 18.14 -24.12
C ASP A 362 -9.04 17.67 -23.23
N LEU A 363 -9.19 17.83 -21.91
CA LEU A 363 -8.19 17.44 -20.93
C LEU A 363 -8.05 15.92 -20.76
N LEU A 364 -8.97 15.11 -21.29
CA LEU A 364 -8.83 13.66 -21.33
C LEU A 364 -7.74 13.19 -22.29
N ASP A 365 -7.30 14.02 -23.24
CA ASP A 365 -6.19 13.72 -24.15
C ASP A 365 -4.85 14.29 -23.66
N HIS A 366 -4.81 14.84 -22.43
CA HIS A 366 -3.60 15.42 -21.87
C HIS A 366 -2.48 14.37 -21.76
N GLU A 367 -1.23 14.75 -22.09
CA GLU A 367 -0.07 13.84 -22.12
C GLU A 367 0.15 13.11 -20.78
N LYS A 368 -0.12 13.78 -19.66
CA LYS A 368 0.01 13.23 -18.31
C LYS A 368 -1.24 12.48 -17.86
N SER A 369 -1.07 11.20 -17.51
CA SER A 369 -2.15 10.32 -17.04
C SER A 369 -2.95 10.85 -15.86
N TYR A 370 -2.28 11.52 -14.92
CA TYR A 370 -2.94 12.10 -13.75
C TYR A 370 -3.94 13.21 -14.09
N VAL A 371 -3.58 14.08 -15.04
CA VAL A 371 -4.43 15.18 -15.48
C VAL A 371 -5.69 14.63 -16.18
N ARG A 372 -5.51 13.56 -16.98
CA ARG A 372 -6.64 12.81 -17.57
C ARG A 372 -7.57 12.23 -16.50
N VAL A 373 -7.02 11.62 -15.44
CA VAL A 373 -7.81 11.07 -14.32
C VAL A 373 -8.58 12.19 -13.60
N CYS A 374 -7.97 13.36 -13.37
CA CYS A 374 -8.65 14.51 -12.76
C CYS A 374 -9.83 15.00 -13.60
N ALA A 375 -9.66 15.07 -14.92
CA ALA A 375 -10.73 15.38 -15.86
C ALA A 375 -11.87 14.35 -15.79
N GLN A 376 -11.57 13.05 -15.75
CA GLN A 376 -12.59 11.99 -15.60
C GLN A 376 -13.39 12.15 -14.31
N ILE A 377 -12.73 12.45 -13.19
CA ILE A 377 -13.38 12.68 -11.89
C ILE A 377 -14.27 13.92 -11.93
N ALA A 378 -13.77 14.99 -12.54
CA ALA A 378 -14.51 16.24 -12.69
C ALA A 378 -15.77 16.04 -13.54
N LEU A 379 -15.65 15.36 -14.68
CA LEU A 379 -16.79 15.02 -15.54
C LEU A 379 -17.80 14.11 -14.84
N ARG A 380 -17.34 13.12 -14.05
CA ARG A 380 -18.23 12.29 -13.23
C ARG A 380 -19.06 13.15 -12.27
N LYS A 381 -18.40 14.10 -11.58
CA LYS A 381 -19.05 14.96 -10.58
C LYS A 381 -20.03 15.96 -11.21
N LEU A 382 -19.70 16.50 -12.38
CA LEU A 382 -20.65 17.26 -13.20
C LEU A 382 -21.84 16.38 -13.60
N GLY A 383 -21.57 15.16 -14.04
CA GLY A 383 -22.57 14.16 -14.44
C GLY A 383 -23.58 13.83 -13.34
N GLU A 384 -23.18 13.80 -12.06
CA GLU A 384 -24.10 13.63 -10.92
C GLU A 384 -25.20 14.71 -10.89
N ASN A 385 -24.88 15.93 -11.30
CA ASN A 385 -25.78 17.08 -11.31
C ASN A 385 -26.45 17.31 -12.67
N MET A 386 -25.89 16.78 -13.76
CA MET A 386 -26.23 17.13 -15.15
C MET A 386 -26.59 15.93 -16.03
N VAL A 387 -27.17 14.88 -15.43
CA VAL A 387 -27.51 13.62 -16.12
C VAL A 387 -28.27 13.84 -17.42
N GLU A 388 -29.31 14.68 -17.41
CA GLU A 388 -30.15 14.94 -18.60
C GLU A 388 -29.37 15.66 -19.71
N LEU A 389 -28.48 16.59 -19.34
CA LEU A 389 -27.64 17.29 -20.29
C LEU A 389 -26.61 16.35 -20.92
N PHE A 390 -25.99 15.48 -20.11
CA PHE A 390 -25.04 14.48 -20.60
C PHE A 390 -25.75 13.53 -21.57
N ILE A 391 -26.95 13.04 -21.22
CA ILE A 391 -27.80 12.20 -22.09
C ILE A 391 -28.08 12.90 -23.42
N ARG A 392 -28.51 14.16 -23.38
CA ARG A 392 -28.79 14.94 -24.58
C ARG A 392 -27.55 15.11 -25.46
N LYS A 393 -26.41 15.51 -24.88
CA LYS A 393 -25.17 15.74 -25.63
C LYS A 393 -24.63 14.45 -26.24
N PHE A 394 -24.49 13.36 -25.47
CA PHE A 394 -23.93 12.15 -26.06
C PHE A 394 -24.85 11.51 -27.12
N SER A 395 -26.17 11.76 -27.04
CA SER A 395 -27.14 11.27 -28.02
C SER A 395 -27.13 12.07 -29.33
N ASP A 396 -26.60 13.30 -29.33
CA ASP A 396 -26.50 14.12 -30.53
C ASP A 396 -25.34 13.63 -31.40
N LYS A 397 -25.67 13.18 -32.62
CA LYS A 397 -24.69 12.68 -33.59
C LYS A 397 -23.77 13.78 -34.16
N LYS A 398 -24.10 15.05 -33.93
CA LYS A 398 -23.25 16.19 -34.30
C LYS A 398 -22.10 16.42 -33.31
N GLU A 399 -22.23 15.92 -32.08
CA GLU A 399 -21.17 16.03 -31.08
C GLU A 399 -19.99 15.12 -31.47
N PRO A 400 -18.74 15.55 -31.22
CA PRO A 400 -17.56 14.73 -31.51
C PRO A 400 -17.61 13.37 -30.83
N VAL A 401 -17.12 12.32 -31.50
CA VAL A 401 -17.09 10.95 -30.98
C VAL A 401 -16.42 10.90 -29.60
N GLN A 402 -15.30 11.60 -29.43
CA GLN A 402 -14.54 11.69 -28.19
C GLN A 402 -15.40 12.29 -27.06
N SER A 403 -16.10 13.39 -27.33
CA SER A 403 -17.02 14.01 -26.36
C SER A 403 -18.14 13.06 -25.96
N ARG A 404 -18.73 12.37 -26.94
CA ARG A 404 -19.79 11.39 -26.68
C ARG A 404 -19.29 10.22 -25.81
N VAL A 405 -18.11 9.67 -26.11
CA VAL A 405 -17.45 8.59 -25.34
C VAL A 405 -17.15 9.04 -23.90
N ALA A 406 -16.61 10.24 -23.72
CA ALA A 406 -16.30 10.80 -22.40
C ALA A 406 -17.55 10.94 -21.52
N LEU A 407 -18.63 11.49 -22.09
CA LEU A 407 -19.91 11.68 -21.39
C LEU A 407 -20.57 10.35 -21.05
N ILE A 408 -20.55 9.38 -21.97
CA ILE A 408 -21.04 8.01 -21.74
C ILE A 408 -20.29 7.37 -20.56
N THR A 409 -18.96 7.43 -20.57
CA THR A 409 -18.11 6.86 -19.52
C THR A 409 -18.38 7.51 -18.16
N ALA A 410 -18.54 8.84 -18.14
CA ALA A 410 -18.91 9.57 -16.93
C ALA A 410 -20.28 9.12 -16.39
N LEU A 411 -21.27 8.90 -17.26
CA LEU A 411 -22.60 8.38 -16.88
C LEU A 411 -22.55 6.96 -16.32
N GLY A 412 -21.70 6.09 -16.87
CA GLY A 412 -21.46 4.75 -16.33
C GLY A 412 -20.92 4.79 -14.90
N ASN A 413 -20.02 5.75 -14.62
CA ASN A 413 -19.32 5.90 -13.34
C ASN A 413 -20.15 6.60 -12.25
N ILE A 414 -21.31 7.19 -12.58
CA ILE A 414 -22.29 7.70 -11.59
C ILE A 414 -23.37 6.65 -11.26
N TRP A 415 -23.38 5.50 -11.95
CA TRP A 415 -24.34 4.41 -11.76
C TRP A 415 -25.82 4.81 -11.88
N ASN A 416 -26.12 5.82 -12.70
CA ASN A 416 -27.47 6.37 -12.79
C ASN A 416 -28.35 5.57 -13.76
N LYS A 417 -29.41 4.94 -13.24
CA LYS A 417 -30.34 4.13 -14.02
C LYS A 417 -31.13 4.87 -15.11
N ARG A 418 -31.18 6.21 -15.07
CA ARG A 418 -31.81 7.02 -16.13
C ARG A 418 -31.04 6.94 -17.45
N ALA A 419 -29.73 6.74 -17.38
CA ALA A 419 -28.89 6.61 -18.57
C ALA A 419 -29.07 5.25 -19.29
N VAL A 420 -29.70 4.24 -18.67
CA VAL A 420 -29.75 2.87 -19.20
C VAL A 420 -30.37 2.79 -20.60
N MET A 421 -31.55 3.37 -20.83
CA MET A 421 -32.19 3.31 -22.16
C MET A 421 -31.40 4.09 -23.22
N PRO A 422 -30.95 5.34 -22.96
CA PRO A 422 -30.03 6.03 -23.86
C PRO A 422 -28.74 5.27 -24.17
N LEU A 423 -28.13 4.61 -23.18
CA LEU A 423 -26.93 3.80 -23.37
C LEU A 423 -27.20 2.53 -24.18
N ILE A 424 -28.35 1.88 -23.99
CA ILE A 424 -28.78 0.74 -24.83
C ILE A 424 -28.88 1.17 -26.30
N ASN A 425 -29.41 2.36 -26.58
CA ASN A 425 -29.45 2.88 -27.95
C ASN A 425 -28.02 3.12 -28.50
N ALA A 426 -27.09 3.59 -27.66
CA ALA A 426 -25.70 3.83 -28.04
C ALA A 426 -24.88 2.54 -28.30
N ILE A 427 -25.37 1.36 -27.88
CA ILE A 427 -24.77 0.08 -28.31
C ILE A 427 -24.86 -0.08 -29.84
N ASN A 428 -25.83 0.54 -30.51
CA ASN A 428 -25.99 0.46 -31.97
C ASN A 428 -25.33 1.63 -32.72
N ASP A 429 -24.36 2.31 -32.11
CA ASP A 429 -23.67 3.42 -32.74
C ASP A 429 -22.82 2.97 -33.93
N SER A 430 -22.70 3.82 -34.96
CA SER A 430 -21.81 3.57 -36.09
C SER A 430 -20.34 3.52 -35.66
N ASP A 431 -19.98 4.27 -34.62
CA ASP A 431 -18.61 4.30 -34.08
C ASP A 431 -18.39 3.23 -33.00
N GLN A 432 -17.38 2.39 -33.19
CA GLN A 432 -17.05 1.29 -32.27
C GLN A 432 -16.67 1.76 -30.85
N SER A 433 -16.06 2.94 -30.73
CA SER A 433 -15.63 3.49 -29.44
C SER A 433 -16.84 3.89 -28.60
N VAL A 434 -17.87 4.43 -29.26
CA VAL A 434 -19.15 4.76 -28.63
C VAL A 434 -19.88 3.49 -28.19
N ARG A 435 -19.93 2.46 -29.05
CA ARG A 435 -20.50 1.16 -28.69
C ARG A 435 -19.80 0.56 -27.46
N SER A 436 -18.48 0.49 -27.49
CA SER A 436 -17.65 -0.04 -26.39
C SER A 436 -17.85 0.74 -25.08
N ALA A 437 -17.85 2.07 -25.14
CA ALA A 437 -18.08 2.92 -23.97
C ALA A 437 -19.49 2.73 -23.38
N ALA A 438 -20.51 2.58 -24.23
CA ALA A 438 -21.89 2.36 -23.80
C ALA A 438 -22.04 1.02 -23.09
N ILE A 439 -21.45 -0.04 -23.66
CA ILE A 439 -21.41 -1.39 -23.09
C ILE A 439 -20.70 -1.39 -21.73
N TYR A 440 -19.51 -0.81 -21.65
CA TYR A 440 -18.77 -0.67 -20.40
C TYR A 440 -19.60 0.04 -19.32
N SER A 441 -20.26 1.13 -19.70
CA SER A 441 -21.09 1.92 -18.80
C SER A 441 -22.31 1.14 -18.30
N LEU A 442 -22.96 0.36 -19.16
CA LEU A 442 -24.07 -0.52 -18.79
C LEU A 442 -23.62 -1.65 -17.84
N GLY A 443 -22.44 -2.22 -18.08
CA GLY A 443 -21.80 -3.19 -17.19
C GLY A 443 -21.52 -2.63 -15.80
N ASN A 444 -21.15 -1.35 -15.70
CA ASN A 444 -20.96 -0.65 -14.42
C ASN A 444 -22.30 -0.35 -13.72
N ILE A 445 -23.34 0.05 -14.46
CA ILE A 445 -24.67 0.34 -13.91
C ILE A 445 -25.39 -0.95 -13.43
N LYS A 446 -25.10 -2.10 -14.06
CA LYS A 446 -25.65 -3.43 -13.72
C LYS A 446 -27.18 -3.52 -13.73
N ASP A 447 -27.82 -2.80 -14.65
CA ASP A 447 -29.28 -2.88 -14.83
C ASP A 447 -29.66 -4.00 -15.81
N LYS A 448 -30.53 -4.93 -15.38
CA LYS A 448 -30.90 -6.13 -16.15
C LYS A 448 -31.59 -5.84 -17.48
N ARG A 449 -32.08 -4.62 -17.71
CA ARG A 449 -32.60 -4.20 -19.02
C ARG A 449 -31.52 -4.24 -20.12
N ALA A 450 -30.25 -4.17 -19.74
CA ALA A 450 -29.12 -4.23 -20.67
C ALA A 450 -28.77 -5.66 -21.13
N VAL A 451 -29.32 -6.71 -20.52
CA VAL A 451 -28.89 -8.10 -20.79
C VAL A 451 -29.10 -8.51 -22.25
N GLU A 452 -30.31 -8.35 -22.80
CA GLU A 452 -30.58 -8.74 -24.20
C GLU A 452 -29.76 -7.90 -25.20
N PRO A 453 -29.68 -6.56 -25.07
CA PRO A 453 -28.80 -5.75 -25.92
C PRO A 453 -27.32 -6.16 -25.86
N LEU A 454 -26.82 -6.49 -24.67
CA LEU A 454 -25.45 -6.93 -24.48
C LEU A 454 -25.20 -8.32 -25.08
N ILE A 455 -26.18 -9.23 -25.02
CA ILE A 455 -26.13 -10.53 -25.70
C ILE A 455 -25.99 -10.34 -27.21
N VAL A 456 -26.70 -9.37 -27.81
CA VAL A 456 -26.52 -9.07 -29.24
C VAL A 456 -25.10 -8.53 -29.52
N ALA A 457 -24.58 -7.68 -28.63
CA ALA A 457 -23.27 -7.04 -28.78
C ALA A 457 -22.07 -7.99 -28.68
N ILE A 458 -22.23 -9.21 -28.15
CA ILE A 458 -21.15 -10.22 -28.15
C ILE A 458 -20.75 -10.63 -29.57
N ASN A 459 -21.61 -10.40 -30.57
CA ASN A 459 -21.37 -10.73 -31.97
C ASN A 459 -20.99 -9.49 -32.80
N ASP A 460 -20.54 -8.41 -32.15
CA ASP A 460 -20.12 -7.19 -32.85
C ASP A 460 -18.91 -7.43 -33.76
N SER A 461 -18.84 -6.71 -34.88
CA SER A 461 -17.72 -6.80 -35.81
C SER A 461 -16.39 -6.35 -35.19
N SER A 462 -16.43 -5.50 -34.16
CA SER A 462 -15.26 -5.06 -33.43
C SER A 462 -14.95 -5.98 -32.25
N GLN A 463 -13.73 -6.54 -32.23
CA GLN A 463 -13.24 -7.38 -31.13
C GLN A 463 -13.34 -6.68 -29.76
N SER A 464 -13.06 -5.37 -29.70
CA SER A 464 -13.11 -4.59 -28.45
C SER A 464 -14.53 -4.43 -27.92
N VAL A 465 -15.52 -4.42 -28.82
CA VAL A 465 -16.94 -4.36 -28.44
C VAL A 465 -17.41 -5.73 -27.94
N ARG A 466 -17.00 -6.83 -28.60
CA ARG A 466 -17.28 -8.20 -28.15
C ARG A 466 -16.73 -8.47 -26.75
N GLU A 467 -15.44 -8.19 -26.54
CA GLU A 467 -14.75 -8.31 -25.25
C GLU A 467 -15.53 -7.57 -24.15
N ARG A 468 -15.84 -6.28 -24.38
CA ARG A 468 -16.53 -5.46 -23.39
C ARG A 468 -17.96 -5.94 -23.11
N ALA A 469 -18.63 -6.52 -24.11
CA ALA A 469 -19.97 -7.07 -23.94
C ALA A 469 -19.94 -8.28 -23.00
N ILE A 470 -18.96 -9.16 -23.17
CA ILE A 470 -18.76 -10.33 -22.31
C ILE A 470 -18.42 -9.91 -20.87
N GLU A 471 -17.50 -8.95 -20.71
CA GLU A 471 -17.14 -8.39 -19.39
C GLU A 471 -18.40 -7.83 -18.69
N ALA A 472 -19.20 -7.04 -19.41
CA ALA A 472 -20.43 -6.45 -18.91
C ALA A 472 -21.45 -7.53 -18.50
N LEU A 473 -21.69 -8.54 -19.35
CA LEU A 473 -22.60 -9.64 -19.05
C LEU A 473 -22.14 -10.44 -17.82
N GLY A 474 -20.83 -10.71 -17.69
CA GLY A 474 -20.24 -11.33 -16.51
C GLY A 474 -20.43 -10.49 -15.25
N LYS A 475 -20.32 -9.16 -15.33
CA LYS A 475 -20.61 -8.24 -14.21
C LYS A 475 -22.10 -8.21 -13.82
N LEU A 476 -23.01 -8.40 -14.77
CA LEU A 476 -24.46 -8.50 -14.52
C LEU A 476 -24.85 -9.85 -13.90
N GLY A 477 -24.20 -10.94 -14.29
CA GLY A 477 -24.44 -12.30 -13.77
C GLY A 477 -25.85 -12.83 -14.07
N ASP A 478 -26.50 -12.35 -15.12
CA ASP A 478 -27.84 -12.79 -15.51
C ASP A 478 -27.76 -14.08 -16.34
N LYS A 479 -28.46 -15.14 -15.91
CA LYS A 479 -28.39 -16.48 -16.50
C LYS A 479 -28.73 -16.53 -17.99
N ARG A 480 -29.46 -15.54 -18.52
CA ARG A 480 -29.76 -15.46 -19.96
C ARG A 480 -28.50 -15.29 -20.81
N ALA A 481 -27.44 -14.71 -20.25
CA ALA A 481 -26.16 -14.53 -20.92
C ALA A 481 -25.31 -15.81 -21.01
N PHE A 482 -25.75 -16.89 -20.36
CA PHE A 482 -24.96 -18.11 -20.22
C PHE A 482 -24.65 -18.80 -21.55
N GLU A 483 -25.67 -19.25 -22.29
CA GLU A 483 -25.47 -19.89 -23.61
C GLU A 483 -24.78 -18.95 -24.62
N PRO A 484 -25.13 -17.64 -24.67
CA PRO A 484 -24.42 -16.70 -25.53
C PRO A 484 -22.91 -16.58 -25.23
N ILE A 485 -22.50 -16.54 -23.96
CA ILE A 485 -21.06 -16.44 -23.62
C ILE A 485 -20.34 -17.77 -23.93
N ILE A 486 -20.98 -18.93 -23.76
CA ILE A 486 -20.41 -20.22 -24.16
C ILE A 486 -20.10 -20.23 -25.66
N ALA A 487 -21.00 -19.69 -26.49
CA ALA A 487 -20.84 -19.68 -27.95
C ALA A 487 -19.61 -18.89 -28.44
N VAL A 488 -19.03 -18.01 -27.60
CA VAL A 488 -17.86 -17.18 -27.93
C VAL A 488 -16.59 -17.60 -27.18
N ILE A 489 -16.58 -18.75 -26.49
CA ILE A 489 -15.38 -19.25 -25.80
C ILE A 489 -14.26 -19.66 -26.76
N ASP A 490 -14.60 -19.93 -28.02
CA ASP A 490 -13.69 -20.23 -29.12
C ASP A 490 -13.63 -19.06 -30.14
N ASP A 491 -13.89 -17.82 -29.71
CA ASP A 491 -13.74 -16.63 -30.57
C ASP A 491 -12.33 -16.57 -31.20
N GLU A 492 -12.24 -16.04 -32.42
CA GLU A 492 -10.96 -15.89 -33.13
C GLU A 492 -9.97 -15.03 -32.34
N ASN A 493 -10.47 -14.06 -31.59
CA ASN A 493 -9.67 -13.15 -30.80
C ASN A 493 -9.41 -13.70 -29.39
N GLU A 494 -8.14 -13.77 -29.03
CA GLU A 494 -7.67 -14.29 -27.74
C GLU A 494 -8.19 -13.52 -26.53
N TYR A 495 -8.25 -12.18 -26.58
CA TYR A 495 -8.79 -11.35 -25.50
C TYR A 495 -10.27 -11.65 -25.24
N VAL A 496 -11.03 -11.93 -26.31
CA VAL A 496 -12.45 -12.27 -26.23
C VAL A 496 -12.64 -13.66 -25.58
N ARG A 497 -11.80 -14.63 -25.94
CA ARG A 497 -11.81 -15.97 -25.30
C ARG A 497 -11.48 -15.88 -23.81
N ASP A 498 -10.46 -15.11 -23.45
CA ASP A 498 -10.03 -14.92 -22.06
C ASP A 498 -11.15 -14.32 -21.20
N GLU A 499 -11.79 -13.25 -21.71
CA GLU A 499 -12.92 -12.62 -21.02
C GLU A 499 -14.14 -13.55 -20.93
N ALA A 500 -14.39 -14.41 -21.94
CA ALA A 500 -15.44 -15.42 -21.88
C ALA A 500 -15.21 -16.39 -20.73
N VAL A 501 -13.99 -16.91 -20.56
CA VAL A 501 -13.64 -17.80 -19.45
C VAL A 501 -13.86 -17.10 -18.10
N MET A 502 -13.40 -15.85 -17.97
CA MET A 502 -13.57 -15.04 -16.74
C MET A 502 -15.05 -14.77 -16.42
N ALA A 503 -15.86 -14.45 -17.43
CA ALA A 503 -17.29 -14.22 -17.26
C ALA A 503 -18.04 -15.51 -16.89
N LEU A 504 -17.73 -16.64 -17.55
CA LEU A 504 -18.36 -17.94 -17.31
C LEU A 504 -18.10 -18.47 -15.90
N GLY A 505 -16.90 -18.23 -15.35
CA GLY A 505 -16.57 -18.59 -13.96
C GLY A 505 -17.50 -17.98 -12.91
N LYS A 506 -18.20 -16.88 -13.22
CA LYS A 506 -19.16 -16.24 -12.32
C LYS A 506 -20.52 -16.96 -12.25
N PHE A 507 -20.84 -17.81 -13.21
CA PHE A 507 -22.15 -18.49 -13.30
C PHE A 507 -22.24 -19.80 -12.49
N LYS A 508 -21.09 -20.42 -12.14
CA LYS A 508 -21.00 -21.67 -11.35
C LYS A 508 -21.85 -22.82 -11.89
N ASP A 509 -21.98 -22.92 -13.21
CA ASP A 509 -22.79 -23.95 -13.87
C ASP A 509 -21.92 -25.13 -14.32
N GLN A 510 -22.35 -26.35 -13.99
CA GLN A 510 -21.63 -27.59 -14.30
C GLN A 510 -21.44 -27.85 -15.80
N ARG A 511 -22.27 -27.25 -16.67
CA ARG A 511 -22.14 -27.40 -18.13
C ARG A 511 -20.84 -26.81 -18.67
N LEU A 512 -20.18 -25.95 -17.89
CA LEU A 512 -18.91 -25.31 -18.25
C LEU A 512 -17.68 -26.19 -18.01
N ILE A 513 -17.81 -27.33 -17.34
CA ILE A 513 -16.64 -28.05 -16.84
C ILE A 513 -15.73 -28.50 -17.98
N GLU A 514 -16.27 -29.07 -19.05
CA GLU A 514 -15.48 -29.53 -20.19
C GLU A 514 -14.74 -28.36 -20.87
N ALA A 515 -15.46 -27.26 -21.08
CA ALA A 515 -14.92 -26.05 -21.68
C ALA A 515 -13.79 -25.45 -20.85
N LEU A 516 -13.99 -25.29 -19.53
CA LEU A 516 -12.99 -24.74 -18.61
C LEU A 516 -11.77 -25.67 -18.44
N VAL A 517 -11.97 -26.99 -18.37
CA VAL A 517 -10.86 -27.96 -18.28
C VAL A 517 -9.93 -27.83 -19.50
N SER A 518 -10.49 -27.62 -20.69
CA SER A 518 -9.70 -27.47 -21.93
C SER A 518 -8.80 -26.22 -21.95
N ARG A 519 -9.07 -25.24 -21.07
CA ARG A 519 -8.36 -23.96 -20.94
C ARG A 519 -7.33 -23.94 -19.81
N LEU A 520 -7.24 -25.00 -19.00
CA LEU A 520 -6.25 -25.08 -17.91
C LEU A 520 -4.80 -24.97 -18.39
N LYS A 521 -4.54 -25.28 -19.66
CA LYS A 521 -3.21 -25.24 -20.29
C LYS A 521 -2.83 -23.91 -20.93
N ASP A 522 -3.77 -22.96 -21.01
CA ASP A 522 -3.59 -21.75 -21.81
C ASP A 522 -2.89 -20.65 -20.97
N ASP A 523 -1.83 -20.06 -21.51
CA ASP A 523 -1.14 -18.89 -20.95
C ASP A 523 -1.71 -17.60 -21.59
N GLY A 524 -2.82 -17.09 -21.04
CA GLY A 524 -3.52 -15.95 -21.61
C GLY A 524 -2.67 -14.68 -21.82
N VAL A 525 -3.18 -13.78 -22.66
CA VAL A 525 -2.48 -12.54 -23.04
C VAL A 525 -2.71 -11.41 -22.02
N ILE A 526 -3.86 -11.40 -21.34
CA ILE A 526 -4.24 -10.35 -20.39
C ILE A 526 -3.85 -10.74 -18.96
N GLU A 527 -4.18 -11.98 -18.56
CA GLU A 527 -3.90 -12.60 -17.26
C GLU A 527 -3.80 -14.13 -17.44
N ASP A 528 -3.33 -14.88 -16.43
CA ASP A 528 -3.20 -16.35 -16.49
C ASP A 528 -4.58 -17.02 -16.64
N VAL A 529 -4.97 -17.36 -17.87
CA VAL A 529 -6.28 -17.94 -18.23
C VAL A 529 -6.46 -19.31 -17.60
N GLY A 530 -5.41 -20.13 -17.57
CA GLY A 530 -5.45 -21.43 -16.91
C GLY A 530 -5.75 -21.32 -15.42
N LEU A 531 -5.20 -20.31 -14.74
CA LEU A 531 -5.53 -20.01 -13.34
C LEU A 531 -7.00 -19.63 -13.18
N HIS A 532 -7.54 -18.76 -14.03
CA HIS A 532 -8.95 -18.37 -13.99
C HIS A 532 -9.88 -19.56 -14.25
N ALA A 533 -9.53 -20.44 -15.18
CA ALA A 533 -10.25 -21.68 -15.43
C ALA A 533 -10.25 -22.58 -14.18
N ALA A 534 -9.13 -22.69 -13.47
CA ALA A 534 -9.04 -23.43 -12.22
C ALA A 534 -9.91 -22.83 -11.10
N GLU A 535 -9.94 -21.51 -10.96
CA GLU A 535 -10.80 -20.81 -9.99
C GLU A 535 -12.28 -20.96 -10.33
N ALA A 536 -12.64 -20.86 -11.61
CA ALA A 536 -13.99 -21.09 -12.12
C ALA A 536 -14.47 -22.52 -11.84
N LEU A 537 -13.64 -23.52 -12.16
CA LEU A 537 -13.92 -24.93 -11.85
C LEU A 537 -14.09 -25.13 -10.35
N ALA A 538 -13.25 -24.52 -9.52
CA ALA A 538 -13.40 -24.60 -8.07
C ALA A 538 -14.69 -23.92 -7.58
N ALA A 539 -15.13 -22.84 -8.23
CA ALA A 539 -16.38 -22.16 -7.91
C ALA A 539 -17.64 -22.97 -8.29
N ILE A 540 -17.55 -23.87 -9.29
CA ILE A 540 -18.60 -24.86 -9.63
C ILE A 540 -18.77 -25.88 -8.50
N GLY A 541 -17.68 -26.25 -7.81
CA GLY A 541 -17.72 -27.11 -6.63
C GLY A 541 -17.55 -28.60 -6.95
N GLU A 542 -18.31 -29.45 -6.25
CA GLU A 542 -18.17 -30.92 -6.30
C GLU A 542 -18.10 -31.51 -7.72
N PRO A 543 -18.93 -31.09 -8.70
CA PRO A 543 -18.89 -31.66 -10.04
C PRO A 543 -17.55 -31.50 -10.75
N ALA A 544 -16.76 -30.48 -10.39
CA ALA A 544 -15.45 -30.21 -10.99
C ALA A 544 -14.30 -31.03 -10.40
N VAL A 545 -14.51 -31.73 -9.28
CA VAL A 545 -13.44 -32.51 -8.60
C VAL A 545 -12.86 -33.57 -9.52
N ARG A 546 -13.69 -34.44 -10.12
CA ARG A 546 -13.20 -35.52 -11.00
C ARG A 546 -12.53 -34.97 -12.28
N PRO A 547 -13.09 -33.97 -12.97
CA PRO A 547 -12.44 -33.41 -14.15
C PRO A 547 -11.09 -32.74 -13.84
N LEU A 548 -10.96 -32.03 -12.71
CA LEU A 548 -9.67 -31.50 -12.26
C LEU A 548 -8.68 -32.61 -11.90
N MET A 549 -9.12 -33.70 -11.25
CA MET A 549 -8.27 -34.87 -11.02
C MET A 549 -7.77 -35.47 -12.34
N ASN A 550 -8.62 -35.58 -13.35
CA ASN A 550 -8.21 -36.09 -14.66
C ASN A 550 -7.17 -35.18 -15.33
N ALA A 551 -7.31 -33.85 -15.20
CA ALA A 551 -6.38 -32.86 -15.76
C ALA A 551 -4.96 -32.92 -15.16
N LEU A 552 -4.75 -33.58 -14.01
CA LEU A 552 -3.41 -33.89 -13.49
C LEU A 552 -2.62 -34.88 -14.36
N ASN A 553 -3.26 -35.52 -15.34
CA ASN A 553 -2.58 -36.40 -16.31
C ASN A 553 -2.38 -35.73 -17.68
N ASP A 554 -2.64 -34.43 -17.80
CA ASP A 554 -2.46 -33.70 -19.04
C ASP A 554 -0.97 -33.61 -19.42
N SER A 555 -0.66 -33.60 -20.71
CA SER A 555 0.72 -33.48 -21.19
C SER A 555 1.33 -32.11 -20.89
N ALA A 556 0.51 -31.06 -20.83
CA ALA A 556 0.94 -29.71 -20.50
C ALA A 556 1.13 -29.53 -18.98
N ALA A 557 2.33 -29.11 -18.56
CA ALA A 557 2.63 -28.84 -17.15
C ALA A 557 1.70 -27.76 -16.56
N LEU A 558 1.38 -26.72 -17.34
CA LEU A 558 0.45 -25.65 -16.92
C LEU A 558 -0.94 -26.20 -16.57
N ALA A 559 -1.48 -27.14 -17.36
CA ALA A 559 -2.76 -27.77 -17.03
C ALA A 559 -2.72 -28.54 -15.72
N ARG A 560 -1.63 -29.30 -15.48
CA ARG A 560 -1.44 -30.04 -14.23
C ARG A 560 -1.26 -29.11 -13.03
N GLU A 561 -0.56 -27.99 -13.20
CA GLU A 561 -0.35 -26.98 -12.17
C GLU A 561 -1.67 -26.31 -11.78
N ASN A 562 -2.42 -25.82 -12.78
CA ASN A 562 -3.72 -25.21 -12.58
C ASN A 562 -4.76 -26.19 -12.01
N ALA A 563 -4.70 -27.46 -12.39
CA ALA A 563 -5.51 -28.51 -11.78
C ALA A 563 -5.21 -28.66 -10.28
N CYS A 564 -3.94 -28.63 -9.86
CA CYS A 564 -3.56 -28.63 -8.44
C CYS A 564 -4.15 -27.42 -7.70
N ILE A 565 -4.10 -26.23 -8.30
CA ILE A 565 -4.65 -24.99 -7.71
C ILE A 565 -6.15 -25.15 -7.48
N GLY A 566 -6.90 -25.57 -8.50
CA GLY A 566 -8.35 -25.79 -8.43
C GLY A 566 -8.74 -26.80 -7.34
N LEU A 567 -8.07 -27.96 -7.30
CA LEU A 567 -8.28 -28.98 -6.27
C LEU A 567 -7.96 -28.46 -4.86
N GLY A 568 -6.93 -27.62 -4.74
CA GLY A 568 -6.57 -26.98 -3.47
C GLY A 568 -7.60 -25.95 -3.00
N ILE A 569 -8.32 -25.28 -3.91
CA ILE A 569 -9.43 -24.38 -3.56
C ILE A 569 -10.65 -25.20 -3.12
N LEU A 570 -10.96 -26.30 -3.82
CA LEU A 570 -12.06 -27.21 -3.50
C LEU A 570 -11.86 -27.93 -2.16
N LYS A 571 -10.62 -28.25 -1.81
CA LYS A 571 -10.23 -28.96 -0.58
C LYS A 571 -10.92 -30.32 -0.41
N ASP A 572 -11.26 -30.97 -1.52
CA ASP A 572 -11.95 -32.25 -1.49
C ASP A 572 -10.98 -33.40 -1.18
N PRO A 573 -11.21 -34.19 -0.11
CA PRO A 573 -10.31 -35.29 0.25
C PRO A 573 -10.15 -36.37 -0.82
N ARG A 574 -11.09 -36.51 -1.77
CA ARG A 574 -10.98 -37.47 -2.87
C ARG A 574 -9.77 -37.20 -3.78
N ALA A 575 -9.23 -35.99 -3.76
CA ALA A 575 -8.06 -35.60 -4.53
C ALA A 575 -6.71 -35.95 -3.87
N ILE A 576 -6.69 -36.44 -2.63
CA ILE A 576 -5.45 -36.62 -1.86
C ILE A 576 -4.46 -37.56 -2.57
N ASP A 577 -4.92 -38.74 -3.00
CA ASP A 577 -4.02 -39.75 -3.58
C ASP A 577 -3.37 -39.28 -4.88
N ILE A 578 -4.15 -38.62 -5.75
CA ILE A 578 -3.64 -38.10 -7.02
C ILE A 578 -2.74 -36.86 -6.83
N LEU A 579 -3.02 -36.03 -5.82
CA LEU A 579 -2.13 -34.92 -5.45
C LEU A 579 -0.82 -35.43 -4.83
N ILE A 580 -0.84 -36.54 -4.09
CA ILE A 580 0.38 -37.21 -3.61
C ILE A 580 1.19 -37.74 -4.79
N HIS A 581 0.52 -38.28 -5.81
CA HIS A 581 1.20 -38.65 -7.06
C HIS A 581 1.85 -37.43 -7.73
N ALA A 582 1.12 -36.29 -7.81
CA ALA A 582 1.63 -35.04 -8.38
C ALA A 582 2.82 -34.41 -7.61
N LEU A 583 3.10 -34.82 -6.36
CA LEU A 583 4.36 -34.45 -5.69
C LEU A 583 5.60 -35.02 -6.39
N GLN A 584 5.42 -36.00 -7.27
CA GLN A 584 6.47 -36.67 -8.04
C GLN A 584 6.60 -36.14 -9.47
N ASP A 585 5.77 -35.16 -9.86
CA ASP A 585 5.74 -34.60 -11.21
C ASP A 585 7.13 -34.14 -11.67
N GLU A 586 7.41 -34.19 -12.96
CA GLU A 586 8.67 -33.71 -13.54
C GLU A 586 8.80 -32.18 -13.41
N ASP A 587 7.68 -31.46 -13.48
CA ASP A 587 7.64 -30.01 -13.41
C ASP A 587 7.65 -29.50 -11.95
N SER A 588 8.40 -28.42 -11.71
CA SER A 588 8.56 -27.89 -10.37
C SER A 588 7.39 -27.06 -9.84
N GLY A 589 6.63 -26.42 -10.74
CA GLY A 589 5.40 -25.69 -10.44
C GLY A 589 4.30 -26.65 -10.00
N VAL A 590 4.09 -27.73 -10.76
CA VAL A 590 3.13 -28.80 -10.41
C VAL A 590 3.41 -29.37 -9.03
N ARG A 591 4.67 -29.76 -8.74
CA ARG A 591 5.06 -30.26 -7.41
C ARG A 591 4.81 -29.23 -6.30
N TYR A 592 5.06 -27.96 -6.58
CA TYR A 592 4.88 -26.87 -5.62
C TYR A 592 3.40 -26.68 -5.27
N GLU A 593 2.53 -26.65 -6.29
CA GLU A 593 1.10 -26.47 -6.12
C GLU A 593 0.40 -27.71 -5.56
N ALA A 594 0.82 -28.93 -5.93
CA ALA A 594 0.33 -30.17 -5.30
C ALA A 594 0.56 -30.15 -3.78
N SER A 595 1.76 -29.74 -3.34
CA SER A 595 2.08 -29.59 -1.91
C SER A 595 1.21 -28.54 -1.21
N ARG A 596 0.91 -27.41 -1.89
CA ARG A 596 0.00 -26.38 -1.36
C ARG A 596 -1.44 -26.86 -1.30
N ALA A 597 -1.92 -27.59 -2.31
CA ALA A 597 -3.26 -28.14 -2.36
C ALA A 597 -3.49 -29.13 -1.21
N LEU A 598 -2.55 -30.06 -1.01
CA LEU A 598 -2.57 -31.01 0.12
C LEU A 598 -2.57 -30.28 1.48
N ALA A 599 -1.79 -29.20 1.61
CA ALA A 599 -1.82 -28.38 2.82
C ALA A 599 -3.15 -27.64 3.04
N LYS A 600 -3.80 -27.19 1.96
CA LYS A 600 -5.14 -26.55 2.01
C LYS A 600 -6.25 -27.54 2.36
N ILE A 601 -6.15 -28.80 1.92
CA ILE A 601 -7.06 -29.90 2.32
C ILE A 601 -6.97 -30.14 3.83
N GLY A 602 -5.75 -30.08 4.40
CA GLY A 602 -5.55 -30.08 5.85
C GLY A 602 -5.55 -31.47 6.47
N GLU A 603 -6.28 -31.66 7.57
CA GLU A 603 -6.21 -32.85 8.41
C GLU A 603 -6.42 -34.19 7.68
N PRO A 604 -7.36 -34.33 6.73
CA PRO A 604 -7.53 -35.59 5.97
C PRO A 604 -6.27 -36.03 5.21
N ALA A 605 -5.40 -35.08 4.82
CA ALA A 605 -4.17 -35.39 4.10
C ALA A 605 -3.03 -35.88 5.02
N VAL A 606 -3.14 -35.78 6.35
CA VAL A 606 -2.02 -36.04 7.26
C VAL A 606 -1.50 -37.48 7.19
N GLU A 607 -2.37 -38.49 7.31
CA GLU A 607 -1.92 -39.90 7.27
C GLU A 607 -1.38 -40.28 5.88
N PRO A 608 -2.03 -39.94 4.76
CA PRO A 608 -1.47 -40.16 3.43
C PRO A 608 -0.12 -39.47 3.20
N LEU A 609 0.05 -38.23 3.70
CA LEU A 609 1.33 -37.52 3.61
C LEU A 609 2.41 -38.17 4.48
N ILE A 610 2.07 -38.67 5.67
CA ILE A 610 3.01 -39.43 6.52
C ILE A 610 3.48 -40.70 5.80
N ALA A 611 2.58 -41.40 5.09
CA ALA A 611 2.96 -42.53 4.25
C ALA A 611 3.90 -42.09 3.12
N ALA A 612 3.61 -40.97 2.46
CA ALA A 612 4.42 -40.42 1.36
C ALA A 612 5.84 -40.01 1.78
N LEU A 613 6.10 -39.73 3.07
CA LEU A 613 7.46 -39.51 3.59
C LEU A 613 8.37 -40.74 3.44
N LYS A 614 7.80 -41.94 3.22
CA LYS A 614 8.54 -43.19 3.01
C LYS A 614 8.69 -43.56 1.52
N SER A 615 8.25 -42.71 0.60
CA SER A 615 8.34 -42.96 -0.84
C SER A 615 9.79 -43.10 -1.31
N GLU A 616 10.05 -43.96 -2.28
CA GLU A 616 11.36 -44.06 -2.94
C GLU A 616 11.73 -42.77 -3.68
N ASN A 617 10.71 -42.02 -4.15
CA ASN A 617 10.88 -40.77 -4.86
C ASN A 617 11.22 -39.59 -3.92
N GLU A 618 12.38 -38.96 -4.14
CA GLU A 618 12.83 -37.85 -3.29
C GLU A 618 11.93 -36.61 -3.36
N ASN A 619 11.27 -36.37 -4.50
CA ASN A 619 10.34 -35.26 -4.67
C ASN A 619 9.06 -35.48 -3.86
N ALA A 620 8.52 -36.71 -3.85
CA ALA A 620 7.38 -37.07 -2.99
C ALA A 620 7.70 -36.80 -1.51
N ARG A 621 8.85 -37.29 -1.03
CA ARG A 621 9.27 -37.08 0.36
C ARG A 621 9.40 -35.60 0.70
N MET A 622 10.01 -34.79 -0.17
CA MET A 622 10.14 -33.34 0.01
C MET A 622 8.79 -32.62 0.02
N GLY A 623 7.93 -32.92 -0.95
CA GLY A 623 6.61 -32.32 -1.09
C GLY A 623 5.70 -32.65 0.09
N ALA A 624 5.77 -33.90 0.57
CA ALA A 624 5.03 -34.36 1.73
C ALA A 624 5.50 -33.66 3.01
N ALA A 625 6.81 -33.53 3.21
CA ALA A 625 7.37 -32.81 4.36
C ALA A 625 6.93 -31.34 4.38
N LYS A 626 6.99 -30.68 3.23
CA LYS A 626 6.56 -29.28 3.07
C LYS A 626 5.07 -29.10 3.40
N ALA A 627 4.21 -29.99 2.91
CA ALA A 627 2.77 -29.96 3.16
C ALA A 627 2.45 -30.19 4.65
N LEU A 628 3.02 -31.23 5.27
CA LEU A 628 2.85 -31.52 6.70
C LEU A 628 3.28 -30.36 7.60
N GLY A 629 4.40 -29.71 7.28
CA GLY A 629 4.86 -28.52 7.99
C GLY A 629 3.90 -27.32 7.86
N ALA A 630 3.16 -27.21 6.76
CA ALA A 630 2.15 -26.18 6.56
C ALA A 630 0.82 -26.51 7.25
N ILE A 631 0.43 -27.79 7.31
CA ILE A 631 -0.76 -28.28 8.04
C ILE A 631 -0.60 -28.09 9.55
N LYS A 632 0.64 -28.19 10.05
CA LYS A 632 1.00 -28.08 11.46
C LYS A 632 0.32 -29.10 12.38
N ASN A 633 0.06 -30.31 11.89
CA ASN A 633 -0.50 -31.39 12.71
C ASN A 633 0.62 -32.06 13.56
N PRO A 634 0.48 -32.15 14.90
CA PRO A 634 1.49 -32.76 15.76
C PRO A 634 1.85 -34.21 15.41
N ARG A 635 0.92 -34.98 14.80
CA ARG A 635 1.18 -36.35 14.34
C ARG A 635 2.35 -36.44 13.35
N ALA A 636 2.69 -35.35 12.67
CA ALA A 636 3.79 -35.29 11.72
C ALA A 636 5.18 -35.19 12.37
N VAL A 637 5.30 -34.87 13.67
CA VAL A 637 6.59 -34.60 14.32
C VAL A 637 7.52 -35.80 14.28
N ASN A 638 7.05 -36.99 14.69
CA ASN A 638 7.87 -38.20 14.69
C ASN A 638 8.25 -38.65 13.26
N PRO A 639 7.31 -38.75 12.29
CA PRO A 639 7.66 -39.05 10.91
C PRO A 639 8.67 -38.07 10.27
N LEU A 640 8.52 -36.76 10.52
CA LEU A 640 9.47 -35.77 10.02
C LEU A 640 10.83 -35.83 10.72
N THR A 641 10.85 -36.24 11.99
CA THR A 641 12.08 -36.50 12.74
C THR A 641 12.85 -37.67 12.13
N ASP A 642 12.17 -38.75 11.74
CA ASP A 642 12.82 -39.86 11.03
C ASP A 642 13.34 -39.44 9.65
N LEU A 643 12.64 -38.53 8.97
CA LEU A 643 13.08 -37.97 7.69
C LEU A 643 14.38 -37.15 7.79
N LEU A 644 14.81 -36.74 8.98
CA LEU A 644 16.12 -36.10 9.18
C LEU A 644 17.29 -37.06 8.88
N LYS A 645 17.05 -38.37 8.88
CA LYS A 645 18.04 -39.42 8.58
C LYS A 645 18.15 -39.74 7.08
N ASP A 646 17.38 -39.04 6.24
CA ASP A 646 17.32 -39.29 4.80
C ASP A 646 18.69 -39.09 4.11
N ASN A 647 18.99 -39.93 3.12
CA ASN A 647 20.25 -39.87 2.38
C ASN A 647 20.36 -38.63 1.47
N LYS A 648 19.23 -38.02 1.08
CA LYS A 648 19.20 -36.82 0.24
C LYS A 648 19.23 -35.56 1.09
N ARG A 649 20.26 -34.74 0.85
CA ARG A 649 20.41 -33.42 1.52
C ARG A 649 19.20 -32.50 1.34
N ARG A 650 18.53 -32.54 0.18
CA ARG A 650 17.35 -31.70 -0.08
C ARG A 650 16.15 -32.11 0.78
N VAL A 651 15.95 -33.41 0.99
CA VAL A 651 14.90 -33.98 1.84
C VAL A 651 15.12 -33.60 3.31
N LYS A 652 16.34 -33.84 3.84
CA LYS A 652 16.71 -33.43 5.22
C LYS A 652 16.47 -31.95 5.49
N ARG A 653 16.81 -31.08 4.53
CA ARG A 653 16.57 -29.64 4.62
C ARG A 653 15.08 -29.33 4.76
N GLU A 654 14.23 -30.00 4.01
CA GLU A 654 12.80 -29.75 4.07
C GLU A 654 12.17 -30.32 5.35
N ALA A 655 12.63 -31.48 5.83
CA ALA A 655 12.26 -32.02 7.14
C ALA A 655 12.56 -31.02 8.28
N MET A 656 13.76 -30.43 8.33
CA MET A 656 14.09 -29.39 9.33
C MET A 656 13.16 -28.18 9.24
N ARG A 657 12.85 -27.70 8.02
CA ARG A 657 11.94 -26.57 7.83
C ARG A 657 10.52 -26.90 8.30
N ALA A 658 10.03 -28.10 7.99
CA ALA A 658 8.71 -28.57 8.39
C ALA A 658 8.59 -28.68 9.91
N LEU A 659 9.59 -29.26 10.59
CA LEU A 659 9.66 -29.33 12.05
C LEU A 659 9.68 -27.94 12.71
N GLY A 660 10.41 -26.98 12.13
CA GLY A 660 10.38 -25.60 12.61
C GLY A 660 9.00 -24.93 12.45
N LYS A 661 8.28 -25.21 11.35
CA LYS A 661 6.92 -24.68 11.11
C LYS A 661 5.85 -25.31 12.01
N LEU A 662 6.05 -26.56 12.43
CA LEU A 662 5.18 -27.25 13.40
C LEU A 662 5.20 -26.60 14.78
N GLN A 663 6.31 -25.96 15.15
CA GLN A 663 6.51 -25.31 16.44
C GLN A 663 6.29 -26.25 17.65
N SER A 664 6.55 -27.55 17.47
CA SER A 664 6.40 -28.55 18.52
C SER A 664 7.67 -28.66 19.37
N ALA A 665 7.50 -28.69 20.70
CA ALA A 665 8.60 -28.91 21.65
C ALA A 665 9.27 -30.28 21.45
N GLU A 666 8.54 -31.30 20.98
CA GLU A 666 9.07 -32.64 20.72
C GLU A 666 10.15 -32.64 19.62
N ALA A 667 10.10 -31.67 18.70
CA ALA A 667 11.09 -31.52 17.64
C ALA A 667 12.42 -30.90 18.12
N VAL A 668 12.47 -30.35 19.34
CA VAL A 668 13.66 -29.64 19.86
C VAL A 668 14.85 -30.58 19.99
N LYS A 669 14.69 -31.72 20.65
CA LYS A 669 15.80 -32.64 20.90
C LYS A 669 16.42 -33.18 19.60
N PRO A 670 15.65 -33.69 18.61
CA PRO A 670 16.22 -34.16 17.35
C PRO A 670 16.95 -33.07 16.56
N LEU A 671 16.41 -31.84 16.50
CA LEU A 671 17.07 -30.72 15.82
C LEU A 671 18.34 -30.29 16.55
N ALA A 672 18.33 -30.26 17.89
CA ALA A 672 19.51 -29.96 18.68
C ALA A 672 20.62 -30.99 18.45
N GLU A 673 20.31 -32.28 18.38
CA GLU A 673 21.30 -33.32 18.08
C GLU A 673 21.98 -33.08 16.72
N ILE A 674 21.26 -32.63 15.69
CA ILE A 674 21.85 -32.28 14.39
C ILE A 674 22.78 -31.07 14.50
N ALA A 675 22.32 -30.01 15.18
CA ALA A 675 23.11 -28.82 15.41
C ALA A 675 24.40 -29.11 16.22
N LEU A 676 24.34 -30.09 17.14
CA LEU A 676 25.45 -30.49 18.00
C LEU A 676 26.42 -31.49 17.32
N ARG A 677 25.96 -32.32 16.38
CA ARG A 677 26.76 -33.40 15.77
C ARG A 677 27.42 -33.02 14.45
N GLN A 678 26.92 -32.02 13.72
CA GLN A 678 27.42 -31.66 12.40
C GLN A 678 27.97 -30.25 12.36
N GLU A 679 29.13 -30.05 11.74
CA GLU A 679 29.56 -28.72 11.32
C GLU A 679 29.03 -28.41 9.91
N GLY A 680 28.55 -27.18 9.67
CA GLY A 680 28.18 -26.71 8.33
C GLY A 680 26.68 -26.41 8.12
N ARG A 681 26.23 -26.49 6.86
CA ARG A 681 24.92 -25.94 6.43
C ARG A 681 23.70 -26.60 7.07
N ASP A 682 23.79 -27.85 7.51
CA ASP A 682 22.67 -28.56 8.15
C ASP A 682 22.49 -28.11 9.61
N ALA A 683 23.58 -27.84 10.34
CA ALA A 683 23.50 -27.26 11.69
C ALA A 683 22.91 -25.84 11.68
N VAL A 684 23.27 -25.01 10.70
CA VAL A 684 22.68 -23.68 10.50
C VAL A 684 21.16 -23.75 10.28
N ARG A 685 20.69 -24.78 9.59
CA ARG A 685 19.25 -25.01 9.33
C ARG A 685 18.54 -25.55 10.55
N ALA A 686 19.17 -26.46 11.28
CA ALA A 686 18.64 -26.98 12.54
C ALA A 686 18.47 -25.85 13.57
N VAL A 687 19.45 -24.94 13.69
CA VAL A 687 19.32 -23.72 14.50
C VAL A 687 18.15 -22.87 14.04
N SER A 688 18.02 -22.59 12.73
CA SER A 688 16.89 -21.81 12.21
C SER A 688 15.52 -22.47 12.49
N ALA A 689 15.44 -23.79 12.45
CA ALA A 689 14.24 -24.53 12.80
C ALA A 689 13.93 -24.45 14.30
N LEU A 690 14.94 -24.62 15.17
CA LEU A 690 14.83 -24.42 16.62
C LEU A 690 14.33 -23.02 16.97
N SER A 691 14.83 -21.99 16.29
CA SER A 691 14.38 -20.61 16.52
C SER A 691 12.90 -20.40 16.19
N LYS A 692 12.39 -21.07 15.15
CA LYS A 692 10.96 -21.01 14.82
C LYS A 692 10.06 -21.73 15.84
N ILE A 693 10.60 -22.70 16.58
CA ILE A 693 9.90 -23.34 17.69
C ILE A 693 9.76 -22.37 18.88
N GLY A 694 10.74 -21.48 19.09
CA GLY A 694 10.68 -20.42 20.09
C GLY A 694 11.07 -20.90 21.50
N TYR A 695 10.34 -20.45 22.53
CA TYR A 695 10.64 -20.69 23.94
C TYR A 695 11.03 -22.14 24.31
N PRO A 696 10.37 -23.20 23.80
CA PRO A 696 10.77 -24.58 24.13
C PRO A 696 12.19 -24.95 23.67
N ALA A 697 12.72 -24.30 22.64
CA ALA A 697 14.06 -24.55 22.11
C ALA A 697 15.17 -23.79 22.85
N LEU A 698 14.80 -22.87 23.76
CA LEU A 698 15.72 -21.91 24.36
C LEU A 698 16.91 -22.55 25.09
N PRO A 699 16.75 -23.58 25.94
CA PRO A 699 17.87 -24.21 26.63
C PRO A 699 18.89 -24.81 25.65
N GLN A 700 18.41 -25.39 24.55
CA GLN A 700 19.27 -25.99 23.53
C GLN A 700 19.97 -24.94 22.68
N LEU A 701 19.29 -23.85 22.31
CA LEU A 701 19.89 -22.73 21.58
C LEU A 701 21.02 -22.08 22.39
N ILE A 702 20.84 -21.91 23.70
CA ILE A 702 21.87 -21.46 24.64
C ILE A 702 23.08 -22.41 24.64
N SER A 703 22.83 -23.73 24.74
CA SER A 703 23.90 -24.73 24.74
C SER A 703 24.69 -24.71 23.42
N ILE A 704 24.00 -24.59 22.29
CA ILE A 704 24.63 -24.49 20.96
C ILE A 704 25.47 -23.20 20.85
N TYR A 705 24.93 -22.07 21.29
CA TYR A 705 25.62 -20.77 21.32
C TYR A 705 26.95 -20.86 22.11
N LYS A 706 26.91 -21.44 23.31
CA LYS A 706 28.10 -21.63 24.16
C LYS A 706 29.16 -22.48 23.44
N LYS A 707 28.72 -23.61 22.86
CA LYS A 707 29.61 -24.68 22.36
C LYS A 707 30.20 -24.44 20.97
N PHE A 708 29.51 -23.75 20.07
CA PHE A 708 29.92 -23.64 18.66
C PHE A 708 30.13 -22.19 18.19
N PRO A 709 31.37 -21.69 18.17
CA PRO A 709 31.68 -20.32 17.75
C PRO A 709 31.11 -19.91 16.39
N ARG A 710 31.12 -20.82 15.40
CA ARG A 710 30.60 -20.58 14.05
C ARG A 710 29.08 -20.41 13.97
N LEU A 711 28.34 -20.84 15.00
CA LEU A 711 26.88 -20.73 15.06
C LEU A 711 26.42 -19.61 16.00
N ARG A 712 27.35 -18.92 16.70
CA ARG A 712 27.05 -17.89 17.72
C ARG A 712 26.30 -16.70 17.18
N GLU A 713 26.69 -16.17 16.03
CA GLU A 713 26.02 -15.02 15.40
C GLU A 713 24.54 -15.34 15.21
N LYS A 714 24.26 -16.42 14.50
CA LYS A 714 22.89 -16.82 14.19
C LYS A 714 22.09 -17.27 15.41
N THR A 715 22.67 -18.04 16.32
CA THR A 715 21.98 -18.40 17.58
C THR A 715 21.76 -17.17 18.47
N GLY A 716 22.70 -16.23 18.51
CA GLY A 716 22.63 -14.99 19.27
C GLY A 716 21.55 -14.04 18.77
N ASP A 717 21.40 -13.87 17.46
CA ASP A 717 20.32 -13.09 16.86
C ASP A 717 18.95 -13.59 17.34
N TYR A 718 18.74 -14.91 17.31
CA TYR A 718 17.49 -15.52 17.73
C TYR A 718 17.27 -15.52 19.24
N LEU A 719 18.32 -15.71 20.05
CA LEU A 719 18.23 -15.61 21.50
C LEU A 719 17.83 -14.19 21.94
N THR A 720 18.33 -13.18 21.24
CA THR A 720 17.96 -11.78 21.44
C THR A 720 16.50 -11.54 21.07
N GLU A 721 16.01 -12.16 19.99
CA GLU A 721 14.61 -12.06 19.55
C GLU A 721 13.62 -12.73 20.52
N ILE A 722 13.98 -13.88 21.12
CA ILE A 722 13.09 -14.64 22.02
C ILE A 722 13.05 -14.06 23.43
N ILE A 723 14.18 -13.58 23.97
CA ILE A 723 14.29 -13.24 25.40
C ILE A 723 14.09 -11.74 25.68
N ASP A 724 14.03 -10.87 24.67
CA ASP A 724 13.96 -9.40 24.86
C ASP A 724 15.09 -8.85 25.78
N LEU A 725 16.20 -9.60 25.90
CA LEU A 725 17.40 -9.27 26.66
C LEU A 725 18.55 -8.95 25.72
N SER A 726 19.37 -7.97 26.08
CA SER A 726 20.59 -7.65 25.31
C SER A 726 21.54 -8.85 25.26
N ILE A 727 22.30 -8.98 24.19
CA ILE A 727 23.35 -10.00 24.04
C ILE A 727 24.28 -10.02 25.27
N ASP A 728 24.61 -8.85 25.85
CA ASP A 728 25.45 -8.74 27.05
C ASP A 728 24.78 -9.27 28.33
N SER A 729 23.45 -9.11 28.44
CA SER A 729 22.66 -9.66 29.56
C SER A 729 22.53 -11.18 29.44
N LEU A 730 22.40 -11.68 28.21
CA LEU A 730 22.38 -13.10 27.88
C LEU A 730 23.76 -13.72 28.15
N VAL A 731 24.84 -13.08 27.71
CA VAL A 731 26.21 -13.52 27.98
C VAL A 731 26.51 -13.50 29.49
N SER A 732 26.07 -12.48 30.24
CA SER A 732 26.22 -12.45 31.70
C SER A 732 25.41 -13.53 32.41
N ALA A 733 24.14 -13.72 32.05
CA ALA A 733 23.29 -14.77 32.63
C ALA A 733 23.79 -16.19 32.29
N LEU A 734 24.47 -16.34 31.14
CA LEU A 734 25.08 -17.59 30.73
C LEU A 734 26.43 -17.89 31.41
N HIS A 735 27.05 -16.88 32.04
CA HIS A 735 28.26 -17.02 32.85
C HIS A 735 27.96 -17.26 34.34
N ASP A 736 26.73 -17.01 34.79
CA ASP A 736 26.31 -17.39 36.14
C ASP A 736 26.05 -18.90 36.22
N LYS A 737 26.52 -19.53 37.31
CA LYS A 737 26.66 -20.99 37.43
C LYS A 737 25.43 -21.69 38.04
N ASP A 738 24.32 -20.98 38.20
CA ASP A 738 23.05 -21.52 38.74
C ASP A 738 22.05 -21.90 37.65
#